data_AF-A0A3D1K3P0-F1
#
_entry.id   AF-A0A3D1K3P0-F1
#
_cell.length_a   1.000
_cell.length_b   1.000
_cell.length_c   1.000
_cell.angle_alpha   90.00
_cell.angle_beta   90.00
_cell.angle_gamma   90.00
#
_symmetry.space_group_name_H-M   'P 1'
#
loop_
_entity.id
_entity.type
_entity.pdbx_description
1 polymer ?
#
loop_
_entity_poly.entity_id
_entity_poly.type
_entity_poly.pdbx_seq_one_letter_code
_entity_poly.pdbx_strand_id
1 'polypeptide(L)'
;MRSSGSDDRFIWTTGSWLIYEYLEQASPRTRRKMEEAIAAGDIRWHALLFTSHSEYMDARMFRFGLSLSRTMDTRYGKKTIAAKMTDVPGHTRAIIPLLSEAGVKFLHIGVNPASKPPDVPDLFRWRCPETGKEVIVMYHKSSYGAVSLVKGLDEAVAFAHTGDNNGPQSAEQIREQLSNLRREFPNAEVNSSTLDDYAAKLEHVRSTLPVVQSEIGDTWIHGTGSDPVKTSRFRALCRLFAKHDSNRKSAGIISQARRCILPVPEHTWGLDIKCHLADYFNYDRKKFEAARRHDKVRPDVPAKYAWTMVYRKGHGMDQRYSKVERSWEEQRGYVGKGLKVLKKSPLRKETEELLNELKAVKPGIRHMEKLSIPYELEIGSWNVGIDRRNGSLVKLSNSGSGTSLAKKGNPIGLLSYQIFGGADYRRYLKQYGVNMKAHWNWAIPDLTKPGMENTKVRRRTFMPSLKGAWSDGASIALLLELPLETRRQYGAPEEIWLEYSFRENGIDARISWKDKPASRITEAFWFSFNPPVSDTESWCLLKMGRQVSPLEIVSNGQRNLHGVNPGILFKEGKQEVRINSLDAALVAPGRPRILEFDGSQPDMKGGMHFCLYNNMYPTNFPLWFEGDAVFRFEIRS
;
A
#
# COMPACT_ATOMS: atom_id res chain seq x y z
N MET A 1 -32.00 20.45 -0.46
CA MET A 1 -31.55 21.74 0.10
C MET A 1 -31.89 22.89 -0.83
N ARG A 2 -31.28 23.05 -2.03
CA ARG A 2 -31.57 24.19 -2.94
C ARG A 2 -33.06 24.47 -3.18
N SER A 3 -33.86 23.45 -3.48
CA SER A 3 -35.29 23.62 -3.80
C SER A 3 -36.15 24.17 -2.66
N SER A 4 -35.61 24.26 -1.44
CA SER A 4 -36.31 24.83 -0.29
C SER A 4 -36.35 26.36 -0.29
N GLY A 5 -35.57 27.03 -1.16
CA GLY A 5 -35.50 28.50 -1.21
C GLY A 5 -34.77 29.16 -0.03
N SER A 6 -34.30 28.36 0.94
CA SER A 6 -33.44 28.82 2.04
C SER A 6 -32.00 29.05 1.56
N ASP A 7 -31.30 29.97 2.23
CA ASP A 7 -29.85 30.18 2.09
C ASP A 7 -29.03 28.94 2.49
N ASP A 8 -29.61 28.01 3.25
CA ASP A 8 -28.98 26.74 3.62
C ASP A 8 -28.79 25.84 2.39
N ARG A 9 -27.55 25.78 1.92
CA ARG A 9 -27.11 24.89 0.84
C ARG A 9 -26.44 23.63 1.38
N PHE A 10 -26.32 22.64 0.50
CA PHE A 10 -25.42 21.50 0.67
C PHE A 10 -24.64 21.35 -0.63
N ILE A 11 -23.31 21.41 -0.53
CA ILE A 11 -22.41 21.20 -1.66
C ILE A 11 -21.69 19.88 -1.40
N TRP A 12 -22.07 18.84 -2.12
CA TRP A 12 -21.45 17.55 -1.96
C TRP A 12 -20.10 17.54 -2.70
N THR A 13 -19.02 17.45 -1.92
CA THR A 13 -17.65 17.35 -2.44
C THR A 13 -17.10 15.95 -2.16
N THR A 14 -16.59 15.30 -3.21
CA THR A 14 -15.96 13.97 -3.12
C THR A 14 -14.71 13.91 -4.02
N GLY A 15 -13.98 12.80 -3.97
CA GLY A 15 -12.87 12.57 -4.88
C GLY A 15 -13.32 12.49 -6.34
N SER A 16 -12.44 12.92 -7.25
CA SER A 16 -12.76 13.11 -8.66
C SER A 16 -13.17 11.82 -9.38
N TRP A 17 -12.71 10.65 -8.91
CA TRP A 17 -12.97 9.37 -9.56
C TRP A 17 -14.45 9.01 -9.59
N LEU A 18 -15.16 9.16 -8.46
CA LEU A 18 -16.55 8.73 -8.35
C LEU A 18 -17.45 9.49 -9.32
N ILE A 19 -17.27 10.81 -9.41
CA ILE A 19 -18.04 11.68 -10.30
C ILE A 19 -17.67 11.41 -11.76
N TYR A 20 -16.37 11.29 -12.05
CA TYR A 20 -15.87 10.99 -13.39
C TYR A 20 -16.45 9.66 -13.90
N GLU A 21 -16.31 8.57 -13.14
CA GLU A 21 -16.83 7.26 -13.54
C GLU A 21 -18.36 7.26 -13.71
N TYR A 22 -19.09 7.95 -12.83
CA TYR A 22 -20.53 8.09 -12.98
C TYR A 22 -20.88 8.77 -14.30
N LEU A 23 -20.26 9.90 -14.64
CA LEU A 23 -20.54 10.64 -15.88
C LEU A 23 -20.25 9.82 -17.14
N GLU A 24 -19.22 8.98 -17.09
CA GLU A 24 -18.78 8.16 -18.21
C GLU A 24 -19.61 6.90 -18.42
N GLN A 25 -20.26 6.38 -17.37
CA GLN A 25 -21.02 5.14 -17.41
C GLN A 25 -22.55 5.35 -17.37
N ALA A 26 -23.02 6.49 -16.86
CA ALA A 26 -24.44 6.77 -16.69
C ALA A 26 -25.20 6.87 -18.03
N SER A 27 -26.47 6.45 -18.01
CA SER A 27 -27.39 6.69 -19.13
C SER A 27 -27.50 8.19 -19.46
N PRO A 28 -27.84 8.59 -20.70
CA PRO A 28 -27.95 9.99 -21.07
C PRO A 28 -28.87 10.81 -20.14
N ARG A 29 -29.97 10.22 -19.67
CA ARG A 29 -30.92 10.87 -18.75
C ARG A 29 -30.29 11.16 -17.38
N THR A 30 -29.63 10.17 -16.79
CA THR A 30 -29.02 10.30 -15.46
C THR A 30 -27.72 11.11 -15.48
N ARG A 31 -26.99 11.08 -16.59
CA ARG A 31 -25.84 11.95 -16.85
C ARG A 31 -26.26 13.41 -16.90
N ARG A 32 -27.33 13.75 -17.65
CA ARG A 32 -27.86 15.11 -17.72
C ARG A 32 -28.25 15.67 -16.34
N LYS A 33 -28.90 14.86 -15.51
CA LYS A 33 -29.23 15.24 -14.12
C LYS A 33 -27.99 15.60 -13.29
N MET A 34 -26.89 14.85 -13.44
CA MET A 34 -25.63 15.15 -12.76
C MET A 34 -25.01 16.45 -13.30
N GLU A 35 -25.05 16.65 -14.62
CA GLU A 35 -24.53 17.87 -15.27
C GLU A 35 -25.31 19.13 -14.82
N GLU A 36 -26.63 19.04 -14.70
CA GLU A 36 -27.48 20.09 -14.14
C GLU A 36 -27.12 20.39 -12.67
N ALA A 37 -26.88 19.36 -11.86
CA ALA A 37 -26.46 19.52 -10.48
C ALA A 37 -25.05 20.16 -10.34
N ILE A 38 -24.12 19.80 -11.22
CA ILE A 38 -22.77 20.40 -11.31
C ILE A 38 -22.88 21.89 -11.69
N ALA A 39 -23.66 22.20 -12.73
CA ALA A 39 -23.87 23.55 -13.22
C ALA A 39 -24.46 24.45 -12.12
N ALA A 40 -25.45 23.92 -11.39
CA ALA A 40 -26.13 24.64 -10.33
C ALA A 40 -25.42 24.60 -8.95
N GLY A 41 -24.21 24.02 -8.90
CA GLY A 41 -23.29 24.13 -7.77
C GLY A 41 -23.50 23.13 -6.63
N ASP A 42 -24.35 22.11 -6.79
CA ASP A 42 -24.61 21.13 -5.72
C ASP A 42 -23.52 20.06 -5.62
N ILE A 43 -22.77 19.85 -6.70
CA ILE A 43 -21.73 18.83 -6.82
C ILE A 43 -20.39 19.50 -7.11
N ARG A 44 -19.38 19.12 -6.33
CA ARG A 44 -17.98 19.51 -6.50
C ARG A 44 -17.08 18.28 -6.35
N TRP A 45 -15.86 18.42 -6.84
CA TRP A 45 -14.81 17.42 -6.67
C TRP A 45 -13.56 18.10 -6.16
N HIS A 46 -12.70 17.32 -5.50
CA HIS A 46 -11.32 17.73 -5.22
C HIS A 46 -10.35 17.00 -6.16
N ALA A 47 -9.08 17.43 -6.20
CA ALA A 47 -8.13 16.98 -7.21
C ALA A 47 -7.86 15.45 -7.17
N LEU A 48 -7.77 14.88 -5.97
CA LEU A 48 -7.51 13.45 -5.77
C LEU A 48 -8.73 12.57 -6.08
N LEU A 49 -8.47 11.31 -6.44
CA LEU A 49 -9.46 10.32 -6.87
C LEU A 49 -10.39 9.84 -5.75
N PHE A 50 -9.76 9.41 -4.66
CA PHE A 50 -10.25 8.79 -3.44
C PHE A 50 -9.03 8.62 -2.51
N THR A 51 -9.22 8.11 -1.29
CA THR A 51 -8.10 7.77 -0.41
C THR A 51 -7.30 6.60 -0.99
N SER A 52 -5.98 6.77 -1.09
CA SER A 52 -5.09 5.77 -1.67
C SER A 52 -3.83 5.59 -0.84
N HIS A 53 -3.21 4.41 -0.98
CA HIS A 53 -1.83 4.16 -0.60
C HIS A 53 -0.91 4.88 -1.59
N SER A 54 -0.56 6.13 -1.32
CA SER A 54 0.17 6.98 -2.29
C SER A 54 1.52 6.38 -2.70
N GLU A 55 2.23 5.75 -1.77
CA GLU A 55 3.53 5.11 -2.02
C GLU A 55 3.46 3.88 -2.94
N TYR A 56 2.28 3.29 -3.08
CA TYR A 56 2.06 2.09 -3.88
C TYR A 56 1.94 2.40 -5.38
N MET A 57 1.61 3.66 -5.72
CA MET A 57 1.55 4.14 -7.10
C MET A 57 2.93 4.55 -7.62
N ASP A 58 3.11 4.50 -8.94
CA ASP A 58 4.14 5.33 -9.59
C ASP A 58 3.60 6.74 -9.88
N ALA A 59 4.51 7.65 -10.23
CA ALA A 59 4.14 9.03 -10.55
C ALA A 59 3.18 9.15 -11.75
N ARG A 60 3.19 8.18 -12.69
CA ARG A 60 2.35 8.21 -13.89
C ARG A 60 0.91 7.88 -13.55
N MET A 61 0.70 6.86 -12.72
CA MET A 61 -0.61 6.49 -12.17
C MET A 61 -1.20 7.63 -11.36
N PHE A 62 -0.41 8.27 -10.50
CA PHE A 62 -0.86 9.42 -9.70
C PHE A 62 -1.23 10.63 -10.57
N ARG A 63 -0.39 10.99 -11.56
CA ARG A 63 -0.70 12.04 -12.54
C ARG A 63 -1.95 11.74 -13.36
N PHE A 64 -2.11 10.49 -13.78
CA PHE A 64 -3.31 10.07 -14.48
C PHE A 64 -4.55 10.25 -13.59
N GLY A 65 -4.45 9.90 -12.30
CA GLY A 65 -5.50 10.17 -11.33
C GLY A 65 -5.87 11.65 -11.23
N LEU A 66 -4.86 12.53 -11.06
CA LEU A 66 -5.04 13.98 -11.05
C LEU A 66 -5.60 14.53 -12.37
N SER A 67 -5.42 13.83 -13.49
CA SER A 67 -5.95 14.29 -14.77
C SER A 67 -7.48 14.22 -14.84
N LEU A 68 -8.13 13.37 -14.05
CA LEU A 68 -9.59 13.23 -14.05
C LEU A 68 -10.27 14.51 -13.58
N SER A 69 -9.79 15.12 -12.49
CA SER A 69 -10.31 16.42 -12.03
C SER A 69 -10.09 17.50 -13.08
N ARG A 70 -8.92 17.56 -13.71
CA ARG A 70 -8.62 18.53 -14.78
C ARG A 70 -9.53 18.37 -15.99
N THR A 71 -9.81 17.14 -16.41
CA THR A 71 -10.77 16.88 -17.50
C THR A 71 -12.16 17.39 -17.13
N MET A 72 -12.62 17.17 -15.90
CA MET A 72 -13.91 17.68 -15.45
C MET A 72 -13.91 19.21 -15.30
N ASP A 73 -12.81 19.80 -14.82
CA ASP A 73 -12.62 21.26 -14.73
C ASP A 73 -12.78 21.92 -16.09
N THR A 74 -12.07 21.42 -17.11
CA THR A 74 -12.22 21.89 -18.49
C THR A 74 -13.64 21.70 -19.00
N ARG A 75 -14.22 20.52 -18.75
CA ARG A 75 -15.56 20.18 -19.25
C ARG A 75 -16.68 21.05 -18.68
N TYR A 76 -16.55 21.50 -17.44
CA TYR A 76 -17.61 22.19 -16.71
C TYR A 76 -17.25 23.63 -16.29
N GLY A 77 -16.14 24.17 -16.80
CA GLY A 77 -15.67 25.52 -16.49
C GLY A 77 -15.40 25.71 -14.99
N LYS A 78 -14.78 24.72 -14.34
CA LYS A 78 -14.39 24.77 -12.93
C LYS A 78 -12.86 24.86 -12.79
N LYS A 79 -12.39 25.15 -11.58
CA LYS A 79 -10.97 25.19 -11.24
C LYS A 79 -10.76 24.55 -9.88
N THR A 80 -10.13 23.39 -9.87
CA THR A 80 -9.79 22.65 -8.65
C THR A 80 -8.37 23.01 -8.21
N ILE A 81 -8.22 23.53 -6.99
CA ILE A 81 -6.94 23.84 -6.34
C ILE A 81 -6.79 23.18 -4.96
N ALA A 82 -7.77 22.41 -4.53
CA ALA A 82 -7.73 21.67 -3.27
C ALA A 82 -7.82 20.14 -3.47
N ALA A 83 -7.31 19.42 -2.48
CA ALA A 83 -7.29 17.97 -2.43
C ALA A 83 -7.67 17.49 -1.02
N LYS A 84 -8.21 16.27 -0.91
CA LYS A 84 -8.54 15.65 0.36
C LYS A 84 -8.18 14.16 0.36
N MET A 85 -7.65 13.70 1.49
CA MET A 85 -7.45 12.29 1.83
C MET A 85 -8.01 12.05 3.24
N THR A 86 -8.52 10.85 3.47
CA THR A 86 -9.17 10.49 4.74
C THR A 86 -8.82 9.07 5.13
N ASP A 87 -8.78 8.77 6.43
CA ASP A 87 -8.52 7.46 7.03
C ASP A 87 -7.03 7.09 7.08
N VAL A 88 -6.33 7.08 5.94
CA VAL A 88 -4.90 6.75 5.85
C VAL A 88 -4.05 7.77 6.65
N PRO A 89 -3.25 7.34 7.65
CA PRO A 89 -2.52 8.26 8.54
C PRO A 89 -1.33 8.98 7.90
N GLY A 90 -0.88 8.60 6.71
CA GLY A 90 0.28 9.27 6.14
C GLY A 90 0.52 8.93 4.69
N HIS A 91 1.28 9.79 4.04
CA HIS A 91 1.55 9.73 2.61
C HIS A 91 3.00 10.08 2.34
N THR A 92 3.52 9.67 1.17
CA THR A 92 4.87 10.06 0.79
C THR A 92 4.97 11.53 0.41
N ARG A 93 6.03 12.23 0.83
CA ARG A 93 6.35 13.60 0.37
C ARG A 93 6.53 13.69 -1.15
N ALA A 94 6.76 12.56 -1.82
CA ALA A 94 6.88 12.49 -3.27
C ALA A 94 5.59 12.90 -4.02
N ILE A 95 4.43 12.99 -3.35
CA ILE A 95 3.21 13.54 -3.97
C ILE A 95 3.25 15.06 -4.15
N ILE A 96 4.05 15.79 -3.36
CA ILE A 96 4.02 17.27 -3.31
C ILE A 96 4.28 17.89 -4.69
N PRO A 97 5.33 17.49 -5.45
CA PRO A 97 5.56 18.07 -6.77
C PRO A 97 4.44 17.73 -7.75
N LEU A 98 3.82 16.54 -7.64
CA LEU A 98 2.75 16.09 -8.53
C LEU A 98 1.44 16.86 -8.27
N LEU A 99 1.13 17.12 -7.00
CA LEU A 99 0.02 17.98 -6.59
C LEU A 99 0.23 19.41 -7.08
N SER A 100 1.44 19.96 -6.89
CA SER A 100 1.79 21.30 -7.36
C SER A 100 1.74 21.41 -8.89
N GLU A 101 2.20 20.39 -9.64
CA GLU A 101 2.07 20.27 -11.09
C GLU A 101 0.60 20.31 -11.54
N ALA A 102 -0.32 19.75 -10.75
CA ALA A 102 -1.75 19.79 -11.01
C ALA A 102 -2.45 21.08 -10.52
N GLY A 103 -1.71 22.04 -9.99
CA GLY A 103 -2.26 23.31 -9.49
C GLY A 103 -2.86 23.24 -8.08
N VAL A 104 -2.68 22.12 -7.37
CA VAL A 104 -3.17 21.96 -5.99
C VAL A 104 -2.33 22.82 -5.04
N LYS A 105 -3.00 23.62 -4.23
CA LYS A 105 -2.43 24.51 -3.22
C LYS A 105 -2.73 24.06 -1.79
N PHE A 106 -3.83 23.33 -1.60
CA PHE A 106 -4.30 22.87 -0.30
C PHE A 106 -4.57 21.38 -0.30
N LEU A 107 -4.12 20.68 0.74
CA LEU A 107 -4.40 19.27 1.00
C LEU A 107 -4.96 19.12 2.42
N HIS A 108 -6.18 18.62 2.53
CA HIS A 108 -6.74 18.16 3.80
C HIS A 108 -6.43 16.68 4.01
N ILE A 109 -5.95 16.32 5.20
CA ILE A 109 -5.76 14.93 5.64
C ILE A 109 -6.49 14.76 6.96
N GLY A 110 -7.52 13.92 6.98
CA GLY A 110 -8.18 13.46 8.21
C GLY A 110 -7.87 12.00 8.48
N VAL A 111 -7.50 11.64 9.69
CA VAL A 111 -6.96 10.30 9.98
C VAL A 111 -7.97 9.44 10.72
N ASN A 112 -7.86 8.12 10.52
CA ASN A 112 -8.52 7.14 11.36
C ASN A 112 -8.32 7.47 12.85
N PRO A 113 -9.40 7.70 13.61
CA PRO A 113 -9.28 8.28 14.95
C PRO A 113 -8.65 7.32 15.98
N ALA A 114 -8.48 6.03 15.64
CA ALA A 114 -7.79 5.04 16.47
C ALA A 114 -6.34 4.76 16.05
N SER A 115 -5.85 5.35 14.96
CA SER A 115 -4.49 5.16 14.48
C SER A 115 -3.55 6.26 14.98
N LYS A 116 -2.34 5.88 15.43
CA LYS A 116 -1.37 6.86 15.92
C LYS A 116 -0.97 7.83 14.80
N PRO A 117 -1.22 9.14 14.97
CA PRO A 117 -0.91 10.12 13.93
C PRO A 117 0.60 10.47 13.94
N PRO A 118 1.18 10.80 12.78
CA PRO A 118 2.50 11.40 12.67
C PRO A 118 2.57 12.72 13.44
N ASP A 119 3.76 13.00 13.96
CA ASP A 119 4.08 14.19 14.73
C ASP A 119 4.37 15.36 13.78
N VAL A 120 3.30 16.02 13.33
CA VAL A 120 3.33 17.21 12.48
C VAL A 120 2.40 18.29 13.04
N PRO A 121 2.61 19.58 12.71
CA PRO A 121 1.64 20.63 13.05
C PRO A 121 0.27 20.36 12.41
N ASP A 122 -0.81 20.92 12.99
CA ASP A 122 -2.17 20.74 12.44
C ASP A 122 -2.38 21.54 11.14
N LEU A 123 -1.59 22.59 10.91
CA LEU A 123 -1.56 23.36 9.67
C LEU A 123 -0.11 23.76 9.34
N PHE A 124 0.38 23.38 8.17
CA PHE A 124 1.77 23.60 7.77
C PHE A 124 1.96 23.65 6.26
N ARG A 125 3.13 24.10 5.80
CA ARG A 125 3.59 23.97 4.42
C ARG A 125 4.43 22.73 4.29
N TRP A 126 3.93 21.73 3.57
CA TRP A 126 4.71 20.54 3.26
C TRP A 126 5.52 20.80 2.00
N ARG A 127 6.84 20.87 2.14
CA ARG A 127 7.77 21.26 1.08
C ARG A 127 8.64 20.08 0.68
N CYS A 128 8.71 19.80 -0.63
CA CYS A 128 9.67 18.88 -1.21
C CYS A 128 11.03 19.59 -1.36
N PRO A 129 12.05 19.23 -0.58
CA PRO A 129 13.35 19.91 -0.60
C PRO A 129 13.99 19.94 -1.99
N GLU A 130 13.85 18.86 -2.74
CA GLU A 130 14.52 18.65 -4.03
C GLU A 130 13.94 19.53 -5.16
N THR A 131 12.73 20.08 -4.97
CA THR A 131 12.06 20.90 -6.01
C THR A 131 11.66 22.29 -5.54
N GLY A 132 11.69 22.55 -4.23
CA GLY A 132 11.13 23.75 -3.61
C GLY A 132 9.60 23.84 -3.71
N LYS A 133 8.91 22.88 -4.35
CA LYS A 133 7.45 22.86 -4.43
C LYS A 133 6.86 22.53 -3.06
N GLU A 134 5.73 23.17 -2.76
CA GLU A 134 5.06 23.01 -1.48
C GLU A 134 3.53 23.08 -1.63
N VAL A 135 2.84 22.44 -0.70
CA VAL A 135 1.37 22.47 -0.55
C VAL A 135 1.04 22.79 0.91
N ILE A 136 -0.01 23.58 1.14
CA ILE A 136 -0.54 23.78 2.49
C ILE A 136 -1.28 22.52 2.90
N VAL A 137 -0.93 21.96 4.06
CA VAL A 137 -1.58 20.77 4.61
C VAL A 137 -2.31 21.14 5.89
N MET A 138 -3.61 20.83 5.94
CA MET A 138 -4.38 20.79 7.18
C MET A 138 -4.53 19.33 7.60
N TYR A 139 -4.08 19.01 8.81
CA TYR A 139 -3.94 17.66 9.30
C TYR A 139 -4.80 17.44 10.55
N HIS A 140 -5.87 16.66 10.43
CA HIS A 140 -6.75 16.31 11.54
C HIS A 140 -6.39 14.94 12.10
N LYS A 141 -5.67 14.97 13.22
CA LYS A 141 -5.03 13.81 13.87
C LYS A 141 -5.97 12.75 14.46
N SER A 142 -7.23 13.10 14.74
CA SER A 142 -8.16 12.23 15.49
C SER A 142 -9.58 12.27 14.94
N SER A 143 -9.74 12.63 13.68
CA SER A 143 -11.01 12.59 12.98
C SER A 143 -10.81 12.72 11.47
N TYR A 144 -11.84 12.35 10.70
CA TYR A 144 -11.90 12.59 9.26
C TYR A 144 -12.05 14.07 8.88
N GLY A 145 -12.35 14.92 9.86
CA GLY A 145 -12.60 16.34 9.72
C GLY A 145 -12.98 16.94 11.07
N ALA A 146 -12.57 18.18 11.30
CA ALA A 146 -12.92 18.96 12.48
C ALA A 146 -13.11 20.44 12.10
N VAL A 147 -13.74 21.22 12.99
CA VAL A 147 -13.72 22.67 12.86
C VAL A 147 -12.30 23.17 13.06
N SER A 148 -11.83 24.05 12.17
CA SER A 148 -10.48 24.62 12.23
C SER A 148 -10.54 26.14 12.20
N LEU A 149 -10.04 26.74 13.27
CA LEU A 149 -9.81 28.17 13.41
C LEU A 149 -8.34 28.45 13.11
N VAL A 150 -8.06 29.35 12.17
CA VAL A 150 -6.68 29.65 11.74
C VAL A 150 -6.35 31.07 12.14
N LYS A 151 -5.30 31.23 12.96
CA LYS A 151 -4.82 32.56 13.36
C LYS A 151 -4.47 33.39 12.12
N GLY A 152 -5.04 34.59 12.04
CA GLY A 152 -4.82 35.51 10.92
C GLY A 152 -5.79 35.35 9.75
N LEU A 153 -6.81 34.48 9.88
CA LEU A 153 -7.96 34.44 8.98
C LEU A 153 -9.24 34.79 9.75
N ASP A 154 -10.14 35.48 9.07
CA ASP A 154 -11.50 35.71 9.57
C ASP A 154 -12.39 34.48 9.33
N GLU A 155 -12.01 33.60 8.39
CA GLU A 155 -12.75 32.39 8.03
C GLU A 155 -12.31 31.14 8.82
N ALA A 156 -13.31 30.39 9.28
CA ALA A 156 -13.16 29.03 9.80
C ALA A 156 -13.62 28.01 8.76
N VAL A 157 -13.11 26.77 8.83
CA VAL A 157 -13.64 25.65 8.04
C VAL A 157 -14.19 24.58 8.96
N ALA A 158 -15.36 24.03 8.61
CA ALA A 158 -15.97 22.89 9.26
C ALA A 158 -16.21 21.79 8.23
N PHE A 159 -15.87 20.55 8.58
CA PHE A 159 -16.03 19.40 7.71
C PHE A 159 -17.20 18.53 8.18
N ALA A 160 -18.29 18.53 7.43
CA ALA A 160 -19.45 17.70 7.71
C ALA A 160 -19.30 16.32 7.03
N HIS A 161 -18.93 15.29 7.80
CA HIS A 161 -18.82 13.91 7.31
C HIS A 161 -19.92 13.02 7.87
N THR A 162 -20.26 11.98 7.12
CA THR A 162 -20.89 10.75 7.63
C THR A 162 -19.80 9.71 7.94
N GLY A 163 -20.15 8.62 8.61
CA GLY A 163 -19.21 7.52 8.86
C GLY A 163 -19.01 6.64 7.63
N ASP A 164 -18.06 5.71 7.73
CA ASP A 164 -17.72 4.79 6.63
C ASP A 164 -18.97 4.10 6.06
N ASN A 165 -19.07 4.09 4.73
CA ASN A 165 -20.15 3.46 3.97
C ASN A 165 -21.58 4.00 4.21
N ASN A 166 -21.76 5.20 4.79
CA ASN A 166 -23.09 5.74 5.12
C ASN A 166 -23.66 6.76 4.11
N GLY A 167 -23.06 6.93 2.93
CA GLY A 167 -23.54 7.91 1.93
C GLY A 167 -23.47 9.37 2.40
N PRO A 168 -23.95 10.36 1.62
CA PRO A 168 -24.02 11.76 2.08
C PRO A 168 -25.07 11.94 3.19
N GLN A 169 -24.97 13.01 3.99
CA GLN A 169 -26.01 13.35 4.96
C GLN A 169 -27.38 13.59 4.29
N SER A 170 -28.44 13.27 5.03
CA SER A 170 -29.79 13.71 4.72
C SER A 170 -29.95 15.23 4.86
N ALA A 171 -31.00 15.80 4.25
CA ALA A 171 -31.29 17.22 4.37
C ALA A 171 -31.53 17.67 5.83
N GLU A 172 -32.12 16.82 6.66
CA GLU A 172 -32.34 17.08 8.08
C GLU A 172 -31.02 17.13 8.84
N GLN A 173 -30.16 16.14 8.65
CA GLN A 173 -28.82 16.12 9.24
C GLN A 173 -28.00 17.35 8.84
N ILE A 174 -28.08 17.81 7.59
CA ILE A 174 -27.39 19.04 7.18
C ILE A 174 -27.93 20.27 7.94
N ARG A 175 -29.26 20.43 8.06
CA ARG A 175 -29.83 21.55 8.82
C ARG A 175 -29.44 21.51 10.29
N GLU A 176 -29.41 20.33 10.89
CA GLU A 176 -28.96 20.14 12.26
C GLU A 176 -27.49 20.55 12.42
N GLN A 177 -26.61 20.13 11.51
CA GLN A 177 -25.19 20.53 11.53
C GLN A 177 -25.02 22.05 11.41
N LEU A 178 -25.75 22.70 10.48
CA LEU A 178 -25.71 24.16 10.33
C LEU A 178 -26.24 24.88 11.58
N SER A 179 -27.33 24.38 12.19
CA SER A 179 -27.86 24.92 13.44
C SER A 179 -26.88 24.78 14.60
N ASN A 180 -26.20 23.64 14.71
CA ASN A 180 -25.19 23.41 15.73
C ASN A 180 -24.00 24.36 15.56
N LEU A 181 -23.51 24.55 14.33
CA LEU A 181 -22.44 25.52 14.03
C LEU A 181 -22.84 26.96 14.37
N ARG A 182 -24.07 27.39 14.05
CA ARG A 182 -24.59 28.71 14.42
C ARG A 182 -24.68 28.90 15.94
N ARG A 183 -24.96 27.83 16.69
CA ARG A 183 -24.99 27.87 18.15
C ARG A 183 -23.60 27.91 18.77
N GLU A 184 -22.65 27.18 18.20
CA GLU A 184 -21.26 27.15 18.64
C GLU A 184 -20.53 28.47 18.29
N PHE A 185 -20.86 29.06 17.14
CA PHE A 185 -20.27 30.31 16.63
C PHE A 185 -21.37 31.36 16.37
N PRO A 186 -22.00 31.94 17.41
CA PRO A 186 -23.15 32.84 17.27
C PRO A 186 -22.84 34.16 16.56
N ASN A 187 -21.57 34.56 16.53
CA ASN A 187 -21.11 35.79 15.87
C ASN A 187 -20.56 35.54 14.45
N ALA A 188 -20.61 34.29 13.95
CA ALA A 188 -20.10 33.93 12.63
C ALA A 188 -21.24 33.73 11.63
N GLU A 189 -20.98 34.09 10.36
CA GLU A 189 -21.86 33.74 9.26
C GLU A 189 -21.59 32.30 8.82
N VAL A 190 -22.59 31.42 9.00
CA VAL A 190 -22.46 29.99 8.67
C VAL A 190 -23.05 29.70 7.30
N ASN A 191 -22.18 29.39 6.34
CA ASN A 191 -22.51 29.09 4.95
C ASN A 191 -21.85 27.78 4.46
N SER A 192 -22.46 27.13 3.47
CA SER A 192 -21.79 26.07 2.72
C SER A 192 -20.78 26.65 1.73
N SER A 193 -19.60 26.04 1.66
CA SER A 193 -18.51 26.46 0.77
C SER A 193 -17.80 25.25 0.15
N THR A 194 -16.72 25.49 -0.60
CA THR A 194 -15.89 24.45 -1.22
C THR A 194 -14.49 24.44 -0.62
N LEU A 195 -13.78 23.32 -0.81
CA LEU A 195 -12.37 23.25 -0.42
C LEU A 195 -11.50 24.22 -1.23
N ASP A 196 -11.88 24.53 -2.47
CA ASP A 196 -11.17 25.46 -3.33
C ASP A 196 -11.30 26.91 -2.83
N ASP A 197 -12.49 27.31 -2.39
CA ASP A 197 -12.74 28.64 -1.82
C ASP A 197 -11.92 28.82 -0.53
N TYR A 198 -11.91 27.80 0.34
CA TYR A 198 -11.09 27.84 1.56
C TYR A 198 -9.58 27.82 1.26
N ALA A 199 -9.16 27.06 0.24
CA ALA A 199 -7.76 27.06 -0.21
C ALA A 199 -7.29 28.44 -0.68
N ALA A 200 -8.17 29.25 -1.28
CA ALA A 200 -7.86 30.62 -1.64
C ALA A 200 -7.63 31.50 -0.40
N LYS A 201 -8.42 31.31 0.67
CA LYS A 201 -8.26 32.04 1.94
C LYS A 201 -6.95 31.69 2.66
N LEU A 202 -6.59 30.41 2.69
CA LEU A 202 -5.34 29.94 3.31
C LEU A 202 -4.07 30.57 2.70
N GLU A 203 -4.14 31.08 1.47
CA GLU A 203 -2.98 31.74 0.83
C GLU A 203 -2.56 33.01 1.58
N HIS A 204 -3.49 33.73 2.21
CA HIS A 204 -3.20 34.96 2.97
C HIS A 204 -2.33 34.74 4.20
N VAL A 205 -2.36 33.53 4.77
CA VAL A 205 -1.55 33.15 5.95
C VAL A 205 -0.38 32.23 5.59
N ARG A 206 -0.18 31.86 4.32
CA ARG A 206 0.83 30.91 3.85
C ARG A 206 2.22 31.18 4.45
N SER A 207 2.66 32.44 4.44
CA SER A 207 3.99 32.84 4.90
C SER A 207 4.21 32.62 6.40
N THR A 208 3.15 32.60 7.19
CA THR A 208 3.18 32.42 8.64
C THR A 208 3.23 30.95 9.07
N LEU A 209 2.90 30.03 8.17
CA LEU A 209 2.80 28.61 8.48
C LEU A 209 4.18 27.94 8.61
N PRO A 210 4.35 27.02 9.58
CA PRO A 210 5.59 26.25 9.72
C PRO A 210 5.84 25.40 8.47
N VAL A 211 7.11 25.16 8.17
CA VAL A 211 7.52 24.33 7.03
C VAL A 211 7.92 22.94 7.52
N VAL A 212 7.36 21.90 6.92
CA VAL A 212 7.77 20.50 7.12
C VAL A 212 8.41 20.01 5.82
N GLN A 213 9.59 19.42 5.93
CA GLN A 213 10.34 18.85 4.79
C GLN A 213 10.51 17.34 4.89
N SER A 214 10.32 16.79 6.09
CA SER A 214 10.43 15.36 6.37
C SER A 214 9.36 14.55 5.65
N GLU A 215 9.69 13.29 5.42
CA GLU A 215 8.75 12.27 4.99
C GLU A 215 7.77 11.94 6.13
N ILE A 216 6.50 11.73 5.80
CA ILE A 216 5.49 11.25 6.75
C ILE A 216 5.39 9.73 6.64
N GLY A 217 5.22 9.27 5.40
CA GLY A 217 5.07 7.87 5.05
C GLY A 217 3.75 7.24 5.51
N ASP A 218 3.34 6.16 4.84
CA ASP A 218 2.05 5.52 5.05
C ASP A 218 2.13 4.36 6.07
N THR A 219 1.57 4.56 7.27
CA THR A 219 1.60 3.53 8.33
C THR A 219 0.68 2.33 8.06
N TRP A 220 -0.22 2.43 7.09
CA TRP A 220 -1.15 1.38 6.64
C TRP A 220 -0.70 0.65 5.37
N ILE A 221 0.45 1.01 4.79
CA ILE A 221 0.94 0.47 3.51
C ILE A 221 1.11 -1.06 3.47
N HIS A 222 1.20 -1.69 4.65
CA HIS A 222 1.44 -3.14 4.81
C HIS A 222 0.43 -4.01 4.08
N GLY A 223 -0.79 -3.54 3.87
CA GLY A 223 -1.85 -4.25 3.15
C GLY A 223 -1.51 -4.54 1.69
N THR A 224 -0.63 -3.74 1.07
CA THR A 224 -0.17 -3.98 -0.31
C THR A 224 0.67 -5.26 -0.48
N GLY A 225 1.10 -5.87 0.63
CA GLY A 225 1.78 -7.16 0.68
C GLY A 225 0.86 -8.37 0.88
N SER A 226 -0.46 -8.20 0.98
CA SER A 226 -1.38 -9.30 1.28
C SER A 226 -1.89 -10.08 0.08
N ASP A 227 -1.69 -9.56 -1.13
CA ASP A 227 -2.07 -10.24 -2.37
C ASP A 227 -0.96 -10.14 -3.42
N PRO A 228 0.03 -11.05 -3.39
CA PRO A 228 1.14 -11.06 -4.34
C PRO A 228 0.71 -11.07 -5.81
N VAL A 229 -0.43 -11.67 -6.13
CA VAL A 229 -0.95 -11.73 -7.51
C VAL A 229 -1.50 -10.37 -7.95
N LYS A 230 -2.27 -9.69 -7.09
CA LYS A 230 -2.77 -8.33 -7.38
C LYS A 230 -1.58 -7.37 -7.53
N THR A 231 -0.62 -7.44 -6.61
CA THR A 231 0.55 -6.55 -6.57
C THR A 231 1.49 -6.72 -7.76
N SER A 232 1.91 -7.94 -8.05
CA SER A 232 2.84 -8.21 -9.15
C SER A 232 2.25 -7.82 -10.51
N ARG A 233 0.98 -8.15 -10.77
CA ARG A 233 0.30 -7.81 -12.02
C ARG A 233 0.06 -6.30 -12.16
N PHE A 234 -0.31 -5.60 -11.08
CA PHE A 234 -0.45 -4.15 -11.10
C PHE A 234 0.87 -3.46 -11.47
N ARG A 235 1.96 -3.81 -10.78
CA ARG A 235 3.29 -3.26 -11.05
C ARG A 235 3.77 -3.58 -12.46
N ALA A 236 3.52 -4.79 -12.94
CA ALA A 236 3.87 -5.19 -14.30
C ALA A 236 3.10 -4.36 -15.35
N LEU A 237 1.80 -4.14 -15.16
CA LEU A 237 1.01 -3.26 -16.03
C LEU A 237 1.55 -1.82 -16.02
N CYS A 238 1.89 -1.26 -14.84
CA CYS A 238 2.49 0.07 -14.77
C CYS A 238 3.81 0.16 -15.56
N ARG A 239 4.67 -0.87 -15.49
CA ARG A 239 5.89 -0.95 -16.33
C ARG A 239 5.57 -1.03 -17.82
N LEU A 240 4.59 -1.85 -18.21
CA LEU A 240 4.15 -1.94 -19.61
C LEU A 240 3.64 -0.59 -20.11
N PHE A 241 2.84 0.12 -19.31
CA PHE A 241 2.35 1.45 -19.67
C PHE A 241 3.49 2.45 -19.86
N ALA A 242 4.47 2.43 -18.96
CA ALA A 242 5.64 3.31 -19.05
C ALA A 242 6.45 3.11 -20.34
N LYS A 243 6.53 1.88 -20.88
CA LYS A 243 7.20 1.59 -22.17
C LYS A 243 6.50 2.24 -23.36
N HIS A 244 5.19 2.49 -23.25
CA HIS A 244 4.34 2.94 -24.35
C HIS A 244 3.86 4.40 -24.21
N ASP A 245 4.22 5.10 -23.14
CA ASP A 245 3.75 6.48 -22.88
C ASP A 245 4.11 7.48 -24.00
N SER A 246 5.24 7.28 -24.68
CA SER A 246 5.68 8.14 -25.81
C SER A 246 5.02 7.76 -27.14
N ASN A 247 4.33 6.62 -27.21
CA ASN A 247 3.75 6.10 -28.45
C ASN A 247 2.29 6.57 -28.61
N ARG A 248 2.08 7.54 -29.50
CA ARG A 248 0.74 8.09 -29.79
C ARG A 248 -0.25 7.05 -30.30
N LYS A 249 0.20 5.97 -30.97
CA LYS A 249 -0.69 4.93 -31.51
C LYS A 249 -1.32 4.08 -30.39
N SER A 250 -0.62 3.90 -29.27
CA SER A 250 -1.12 3.13 -28.12
C SER A 250 -1.68 4.00 -26.99
N ALA A 251 -1.59 5.33 -27.08
CA ALA A 251 -2.03 6.24 -26.02
C ALA A 251 -3.50 6.02 -25.59
N GLY A 252 -4.42 5.83 -26.54
CA GLY A 252 -5.84 5.61 -26.24
C GLY A 252 -6.10 4.30 -25.48
N ILE A 253 -5.50 3.20 -25.95
CA ILE A 253 -5.67 1.88 -25.30
C ILE A 253 -4.99 1.83 -23.94
N ILE A 254 -3.81 2.45 -23.80
CA ILE A 254 -3.10 2.57 -22.52
C ILE A 254 -3.93 3.39 -21.53
N SER A 255 -4.50 4.53 -21.96
CA SER A 255 -5.39 5.33 -21.11
C SER A 255 -6.60 4.53 -20.62
N GLN A 256 -7.24 3.76 -21.51
CA GLN A 256 -8.37 2.89 -21.15
C GLN A 256 -7.96 1.80 -20.16
N ALA A 257 -6.84 1.10 -20.40
CA ALA A 257 -6.33 0.08 -19.49
C ALA A 257 -5.91 0.66 -18.13
N ARG A 258 -5.31 1.86 -18.14
CA ARG A 258 -4.92 2.59 -16.93
C ARG A 258 -6.13 2.97 -16.09
N ARG A 259 -7.21 3.45 -16.72
CA ARG A 259 -8.49 3.72 -16.05
C ARG A 259 -9.08 2.48 -15.39
N CYS A 260 -8.98 1.30 -16.01
CA CYS A 260 -9.46 0.06 -15.40
C CYS A 260 -8.73 -0.32 -14.10
N ILE A 261 -7.43 -0.01 -14.00
CA ILE A 261 -6.62 -0.36 -12.82
C ILE A 261 -6.47 0.79 -11.83
N LEU A 262 -7.02 1.97 -12.11
CA LEU A 262 -7.01 3.12 -11.20
C LEU A 262 -7.48 2.79 -9.78
N PRO A 263 -8.47 1.89 -9.54
CA PRO A 263 -8.91 1.54 -8.18
C PRO A 263 -7.95 0.63 -7.39
N VAL A 264 -6.95 0.03 -8.03
CA VAL A 264 -6.02 -0.91 -7.37
C VAL A 264 -5.28 -0.35 -6.14
N PRO A 265 -4.77 0.90 -6.14
CA PRO A 265 -4.07 1.52 -5.02
C PRO A 265 -4.99 2.19 -3.99
N GLU A 266 -6.30 2.05 -4.13
CA GLU A 266 -7.25 2.40 -3.07
C GLU A 266 -6.90 1.60 -1.78
N HIS A 267 -7.13 2.20 -0.61
CA HIS A 267 -6.65 1.70 0.68
C HIS A 267 -7.45 0.52 1.27
N THR A 268 -8.43 0.00 0.54
CA THR A 268 -9.31 -1.12 0.91
C THR A 268 -9.29 -2.19 -0.18
N TRP A 269 -8.88 -3.42 0.19
CA TRP A 269 -8.70 -4.55 -0.73
C TRP A 269 -9.73 -5.67 -0.51
N GLY A 270 -10.90 -5.33 0.02
CA GLY A 270 -11.99 -6.27 0.24
C GLY A 270 -13.00 -5.74 1.24
N LEU A 271 -13.89 -6.64 1.66
CA LEU A 271 -14.85 -6.38 2.71
C LEU A 271 -14.19 -6.27 4.09
N ASP A 272 -14.80 -5.46 4.95
CA ASP A 272 -14.46 -5.33 6.36
C ASP A 272 -14.65 -6.66 7.10
N ILE A 273 -13.56 -7.24 7.60
CA ILE A 273 -13.57 -8.56 8.24
C ILE A 273 -14.39 -8.58 9.52
N LYS A 274 -14.40 -7.51 10.34
CA LYS A 274 -15.19 -7.53 11.58
C LYS A 274 -16.69 -7.57 11.28
N CYS A 275 -17.09 -7.00 10.15
CA CYS A 275 -18.47 -6.95 9.68
C CYS A 275 -18.87 -8.20 8.87
N HIS A 276 -17.95 -8.82 8.13
CA HIS A 276 -18.30 -9.83 7.11
C HIS A 276 -17.72 -11.23 7.31
N LEU A 277 -16.72 -11.40 8.19
CA LEU A 277 -16.19 -12.72 8.53
C LEU A 277 -16.27 -13.01 10.03
N ALA A 278 -15.72 -12.13 10.89
CA ALA A 278 -15.72 -12.24 12.36
C ALA A 278 -15.43 -13.64 12.97
N ASP A 279 -14.71 -14.52 12.24
CA ASP A 279 -14.33 -15.83 12.75
C ASP A 279 -13.15 -15.72 13.71
N TYR A 280 -13.43 -15.79 15.00
CA TYR A 280 -12.42 -15.67 16.06
C TYR A 280 -12.00 -17.02 16.66
N PHE A 281 -12.42 -18.15 16.05
CA PHE A 281 -12.14 -19.50 16.56
C PHE A 281 -11.18 -20.29 15.68
N ASN A 282 -11.36 -20.24 14.36
CA ASN A 282 -10.66 -21.14 13.45
C ASN A 282 -9.35 -20.52 12.92
N TYR A 283 -8.35 -20.42 13.80
CA TYR A 283 -6.98 -20.03 13.44
C TYR A 283 -6.05 -21.22 13.19
N ASP A 284 -6.24 -22.33 13.92
CA ASP A 284 -5.56 -23.58 13.62
C ASP A 284 -5.87 -24.01 12.19
N ARG A 285 -4.84 -24.38 11.42
CA ARG A 285 -4.98 -24.62 9.98
C ARG A 285 -6.04 -25.68 9.66
N LYS A 286 -6.09 -26.79 10.40
CA LYS A 286 -7.07 -27.86 10.15
C LYS A 286 -8.50 -27.38 10.42
N LYS A 287 -8.70 -26.65 11.52
CA LYS A 287 -10.01 -26.05 11.86
C LYS A 287 -10.44 -25.03 10.81
N PHE A 288 -9.51 -24.17 10.38
CA PHE A 288 -9.74 -23.18 9.34
C PHE A 288 -10.14 -23.84 8.01
N GLU A 289 -9.38 -24.82 7.55
CA GLU A 289 -9.67 -25.55 6.30
C GLU A 289 -11.05 -26.23 6.34
N ALA A 290 -11.43 -26.82 7.48
CA ALA A 290 -12.74 -27.42 7.66
C ALA A 290 -13.86 -26.36 7.61
N ALA A 291 -13.71 -25.25 8.35
CA ALA A 291 -14.71 -24.18 8.40
C ALA A 291 -14.86 -23.47 7.04
N ARG A 292 -13.73 -23.21 6.36
CA ARG A 292 -13.68 -22.63 5.01
C ARG A 292 -14.36 -23.53 3.99
N ARG A 293 -14.13 -24.85 4.03
CA ARG A 293 -14.77 -25.83 3.14
C ARG A 293 -16.28 -25.93 3.37
N HIS A 294 -16.72 -25.80 4.63
CA HIS A 294 -18.13 -25.74 4.96
C HIS A 294 -18.78 -24.38 4.60
N ASP A 295 -17.96 -23.38 4.29
CA ASP A 295 -18.34 -22.02 3.91
C ASP A 295 -19.30 -21.33 4.89
N LYS A 296 -19.11 -21.57 6.19
CA LYS A 296 -19.96 -20.99 7.22
C LYS A 296 -19.15 -20.59 8.44
N VAL A 297 -19.32 -19.33 8.86
CA VAL A 297 -18.77 -18.87 10.13
C VAL A 297 -19.74 -19.20 11.25
N ARG A 298 -19.18 -19.56 12.41
CA ARG A 298 -19.94 -19.78 13.64
C ARG A 298 -20.80 -18.54 14.00
N PRO A 299 -22.04 -18.73 14.48
CA PRO A 299 -22.89 -17.61 14.86
C PRO A 299 -22.44 -16.94 16.16
N ASP A 300 -21.73 -17.66 17.04
CA ASP A 300 -21.14 -17.15 18.26
C ASP A 300 -19.75 -16.54 18.03
N VAL A 301 -19.29 -15.78 19.01
CA VAL A 301 -17.91 -15.30 19.16
C VAL A 301 -17.46 -15.63 20.58
N PRO A 302 -16.15 -15.71 20.89
CA PRO A 302 -15.68 -15.91 22.26
C PRO A 302 -16.26 -14.86 23.20
N ALA A 303 -16.59 -15.23 24.44
CA ALA A 303 -17.28 -14.35 25.39
C ALA A 303 -16.62 -12.97 25.56
N LYS A 304 -15.28 -12.94 25.57
CA LYS A 304 -14.45 -11.71 25.61
C LYS A 304 -14.76 -10.71 24.48
N TYR A 305 -15.28 -11.19 23.35
CA TYR A 305 -15.58 -10.41 22.15
C TYR A 305 -17.09 -10.33 21.87
N ALA A 306 -17.96 -10.71 22.81
CA ALA A 306 -19.42 -10.72 22.59
C ALA A 306 -20.00 -9.37 22.09
N TRP A 307 -19.37 -8.25 22.48
CA TRP A 307 -19.78 -6.91 22.06
C TRP A 307 -19.57 -6.66 20.55
N THR A 308 -18.69 -7.39 19.86
CA THR A 308 -18.48 -7.23 18.39
C THR A 308 -19.68 -7.72 17.58
N MET A 309 -20.60 -8.46 18.19
CA MET A 309 -21.79 -9.00 17.53
C MET A 309 -22.68 -7.91 16.92
N VAL A 310 -22.62 -6.67 17.41
CA VAL A 310 -23.35 -5.52 16.84
C VAL A 310 -22.99 -5.30 15.36
N TYR A 311 -21.71 -5.45 14.99
CA TYR A 311 -21.26 -5.25 13.61
C TYR A 311 -21.77 -6.35 12.68
N ARG A 312 -21.90 -7.59 13.18
CA ARG A 312 -22.49 -8.71 12.43
C ARG A 312 -23.97 -8.49 12.17
N LYS A 313 -24.72 -8.07 13.20
CA LYS A 313 -26.18 -7.83 13.09
C LYS A 313 -26.50 -6.80 12.01
N GLY A 314 -25.70 -5.75 11.87
CA GLY A 314 -25.88 -4.73 10.82
C GLY A 314 -25.59 -5.22 9.39
N HIS A 315 -24.85 -6.32 9.22
CA HIS A 315 -24.36 -6.78 7.91
C HIS A 315 -24.80 -8.22 7.53
N GLY A 316 -25.69 -8.80 8.34
CA GLY A 316 -26.22 -10.15 8.18
C GLY A 316 -25.42 -11.19 8.97
N MET A 317 -26.15 -12.08 9.65
CA MET A 317 -25.57 -13.13 10.49
C MET A 317 -25.03 -14.34 9.71
N ASP A 318 -25.48 -14.55 8.46
CA ASP A 318 -24.97 -15.60 7.57
C ASP A 318 -23.64 -15.18 6.92
N GLN A 319 -22.58 -15.19 7.73
CA GLN A 319 -21.22 -14.89 7.29
C GLN A 319 -20.55 -16.12 6.68
N ARG A 320 -19.88 -15.91 5.55
CA ARG A 320 -19.31 -16.95 4.69
C ARG A 320 -17.89 -16.60 4.27
N TYR A 321 -17.03 -17.60 4.17
CA TYR A 321 -15.65 -17.40 3.69
C TYR A 321 -15.65 -17.01 2.21
N SER A 322 -16.51 -17.64 1.41
CA SER A 322 -16.68 -17.34 -0.01
C SER A 322 -17.13 -15.90 -0.26
N LYS A 323 -17.87 -15.27 0.67
CA LYS A 323 -18.29 -13.87 0.55
C LYS A 323 -17.09 -12.91 0.62
N VAL A 324 -16.20 -13.09 1.58
CA VAL A 324 -14.99 -12.26 1.69
C VAL A 324 -14.00 -12.56 0.57
N GLU A 325 -13.85 -13.82 0.17
CA GLU A 325 -12.97 -14.19 -0.95
C GLU A 325 -13.44 -13.59 -2.28
N ARG A 326 -14.75 -13.54 -2.54
CA ARG A 326 -15.30 -12.86 -3.72
C ARG A 326 -14.95 -11.38 -3.74
N SER A 327 -14.90 -10.72 -2.59
CA SER A 327 -14.50 -9.30 -2.52
C SER A 327 -13.02 -9.09 -2.86
N TRP A 328 -12.16 -10.05 -2.52
CA TRP A 328 -10.74 -10.02 -2.91
C TRP A 328 -10.57 -10.33 -4.40
N GLU A 329 -11.38 -11.24 -4.95
CA GLU A 329 -11.39 -11.52 -6.37
C GLU A 329 -11.92 -10.33 -7.20
N GLU A 330 -12.90 -9.58 -6.69
CA GLU A 330 -13.34 -8.32 -7.29
C GLU A 330 -12.19 -7.31 -7.40
N GLN A 331 -11.37 -7.23 -6.36
CA GLN A 331 -10.19 -6.36 -6.29
C GLN A 331 -9.11 -6.76 -7.30
N ARG A 332 -8.89 -8.06 -7.51
CA ARG A 332 -8.07 -8.58 -8.63
C ARG A 332 -8.72 -8.32 -9.99
N GLY A 333 -10.05 -8.27 -10.04
CA GLY A 333 -10.86 -8.00 -11.21
C GLY A 333 -10.53 -6.66 -11.88
N TYR A 334 -10.12 -5.64 -11.14
CA TYR A 334 -9.65 -4.36 -11.72
C TYR A 334 -8.44 -4.56 -12.65
N VAL A 335 -7.43 -5.31 -12.18
CA VAL A 335 -6.28 -5.72 -12.99
C VAL A 335 -6.73 -6.57 -14.19
N GLY A 336 -7.66 -7.51 -13.96
CA GLY A 336 -8.25 -8.34 -15.01
C GLY A 336 -8.93 -7.53 -16.12
N LYS A 337 -9.65 -6.45 -15.78
CA LYS A 337 -10.26 -5.53 -16.76
C LYS A 337 -9.18 -4.84 -17.60
N GLY A 338 -8.12 -4.31 -16.98
CA GLY A 338 -6.99 -3.71 -17.70
C GLY A 338 -6.31 -4.70 -18.67
N LEU A 339 -6.05 -5.93 -18.22
CA LEU A 339 -5.48 -6.98 -19.07
C LEU A 339 -6.38 -7.35 -20.25
N LYS A 340 -7.72 -7.40 -20.05
CA LYS A 340 -8.68 -7.68 -21.13
C LYS A 340 -8.65 -6.61 -22.21
N VAL A 341 -8.50 -5.34 -21.83
CA VAL A 341 -8.35 -4.22 -22.77
C VAL A 341 -7.10 -4.42 -23.64
N LEU A 342 -5.95 -4.68 -23.03
CA LEU A 342 -4.67 -4.85 -23.75
C LEU A 342 -4.63 -6.11 -24.63
N LYS A 343 -5.21 -7.23 -24.18
CA LYS A 343 -5.29 -8.47 -24.98
C LYS A 343 -6.12 -8.35 -26.25
N LYS A 344 -7.02 -7.36 -26.34
CA LYS A 344 -7.83 -7.06 -27.53
C LYS A 344 -7.22 -5.95 -28.41
N SER A 345 -5.93 -5.66 -28.22
CA SER A 345 -5.22 -4.56 -28.85
C SER A 345 -3.90 -5.04 -29.50
N PRO A 346 -3.18 -4.16 -30.21
CA PRO A 346 -1.83 -4.48 -30.70
C PRO A 346 -0.83 -4.90 -29.61
N LEU A 347 -1.08 -4.58 -28.33
CA LEU A 347 -0.22 -4.94 -27.19
C LEU A 347 -0.46 -6.37 -26.66
N ARG A 348 -1.24 -7.20 -27.35
CA ARG A 348 -1.59 -8.55 -26.91
C ARG A 348 -0.35 -9.41 -26.61
N LYS A 349 0.62 -9.46 -27.52
CA LYS A 349 1.82 -10.31 -27.40
C LYS A 349 2.65 -9.92 -26.17
N GLU A 350 2.97 -8.64 -26.03
CA GLU A 350 3.69 -8.11 -24.85
C GLU A 350 2.94 -8.38 -23.55
N THR A 351 1.59 -8.32 -23.58
CA THR A 351 0.76 -8.63 -22.41
C THR A 351 0.81 -10.11 -22.05
N GLU A 352 0.83 -11.01 -23.03
CA GLU A 352 0.94 -12.47 -22.82
C GLU A 352 2.32 -12.85 -22.30
N GLU A 353 3.40 -12.26 -22.85
CA GLU A 353 4.77 -12.42 -22.36
C GLU A 353 4.91 -11.97 -20.92
N LEU A 354 4.41 -10.78 -20.59
CA LEU A 354 4.40 -10.25 -19.23
C LEU A 354 3.67 -11.18 -18.25
N LEU A 355 2.54 -11.76 -18.64
CA LEU A 355 1.82 -12.71 -17.79
C LEU A 355 2.55 -14.05 -17.64
N ASN A 356 3.30 -14.47 -18.66
CA ASN A 356 4.12 -15.67 -18.58
C ASN A 356 5.30 -15.49 -17.62
N GLU A 357 5.94 -14.33 -17.61
CA GLU A 357 7.02 -14.02 -16.65
C GLU A 357 6.55 -14.09 -15.18
N LEU A 358 5.26 -13.81 -14.95
CA LEU A 358 4.61 -13.82 -13.63
C LEU A 358 4.15 -15.21 -13.14
N LYS A 359 4.43 -16.29 -13.89
CA LYS A 359 4.12 -17.66 -13.44
C LYS A 359 5.24 -18.20 -12.55
N ALA A 360 4.91 -18.82 -11.41
CA ALA A 360 5.91 -19.58 -10.67
C ALA A 360 6.32 -20.81 -11.48
N VAL A 361 7.63 -20.96 -11.73
CA VAL A 361 8.16 -22.06 -12.54
C VAL A 361 9.23 -22.80 -11.74
N LYS A 362 9.32 -24.10 -11.99
CA LYS A 362 10.47 -24.90 -11.56
C LYS A 362 11.58 -24.71 -12.61
N PRO A 363 12.81 -24.37 -12.21
CA PRO A 363 13.91 -24.19 -13.14
C PRO A 363 14.21 -25.48 -13.89
N GLY A 364 14.64 -25.36 -15.15
CA GLY A 364 15.03 -26.49 -15.99
C GLY A 364 16.39 -27.08 -15.59
N ILE A 365 16.47 -27.75 -14.44
CA ILE A 365 17.76 -28.24 -13.90
C ILE A 365 18.37 -29.44 -14.63
N ARG A 366 17.68 -30.05 -15.61
CA ARG A 366 18.14 -31.28 -16.28
C ARG A 366 19.45 -31.10 -17.04
N HIS A 367 19.70 -29.89 -17.54
CA HIS A 367 20.92 -29.55 -18.28
C HIS A 367 21.93 -28.78 -17.41
N MET A 368 21.65 -28.62 -16.11
CA MET A 368 22.52 -27.92 -15.18
C MET A 368 23.34 -28.93 -14.38
N GLU A 369 24.60 -28.61 -14.16
CA GLU A 369 25.50 -29.39 -13.30
C GLU A 369 25.16 -29.15 -11.83
N LYS A 370 25.13 -30.22 -11.04
CA LYS A 370 24.90 -30.12 -9.59
C LYS A 370 26.19 -29.66 -8.91
N LEU A 371 26.12 -28.59 -8.14
CA LEU A 371 27.28 -28.04 -7.44
C LEU A 371 27.64 -28.91 -6.22
N SER A 372 28.95 -29.00 -5.95
CA SER A 372 29.51 -29.63 -4.74
C SER A 372 29.86 -28.58 -3.68
N ILE A 373 30.10 -29.01 -2.44
CA ILE A 373 30.49 -28.14 -1.34
C ILE A 373 32.03 -28.04 -1.31
N PRO A 374 32.63 -26.85 -1.11
CA PRO A 374 31.99 -25.54 -0.93
C PRO A 374 31.33 -25.04 -2.22
N TYR A 375 30.18 -24.38 -2.09
CA TYR A 375 29.44 -23.82 -3.23
C TYR A 375 30.08 -22.50 -3.69
N GLU A 376 31.31 -22.59 -4.18
CA GLU A 376 32.07 -21.48 -4.78
C GLU A 376 32.29 -21.76 -6.26
N LEU A 377 32.06 -20.74 -7.08
CA LEU A 377 32.17 -20.83 -8.54
C LEU A 377 32.41 -19.46 -9.16
N GLU A 378 32.93 -19.48 -10.39
CA GLU A 378 33.10 -18.31 -11.23
C GLU A 378 32.11 -18.35 -12.39
N ILE A 379 31.39 -17.24 -12.62
CA ILE A 379 30.43 -17.08 -13.71
C ILE A 379 30.79 -15.80 -14.45
N GLY A 380 31.52 -15.94 -15.56
CA GLY A 380 32.15 -14.80 -16.22
C GLY A 380 33.07 -14.04 -15.26
N SER A 381 32.87 -12.73 -15.12
CA SER A 381 33.64 -11.89 -14.18
C SER A 381 33.16 -11.97 -12.72
N TRP A 382 32.13 -12.77 -12.42
CA TRP A 382 31.58 -12.88 -11.07
C TRP A 382 32.21 -14.03 -10.29
N ASN A 383 32.72 -13.71 -9.10
CA ASN A 383 33.08 -14.70 -8.10
C ASN A 383 31.92 -14.85 -7.10
N VAL A 384 31.38 -16.07 -7.00
CA VAL A 384 30.14 -16.37 -6.29
C VAL A 384 30.39 -17.40 -5.19
N GLY A 385 29.82 -17.17 -4.02
CA GLY A 385 29.81 -18.12 -2.91
C GLY A 385 28.44 -18.19 -2.23
N ILE A 386 27.90 -19.39 -2.11
CA ILE A 386 26.57 -19.66 -1.56
C ILE A 386 26.68 -20.25 -0.16
N ASP A 387 25.90 -19.73 0.79
CA ASP A 387 25.82 -20.29 2.13
C ASP A 387 25.15 -21.68 2.09
N ARG A 388 25.91 -22.70 2.51
CA ARG A 388 25.46 -24.09 2.50
C ARG A 388 24.23 -24.38 3.36
N ARG A 389 23.87 -23.49 4.30
CA ARG A 389 22.75 -23.70 5.22
C ARG A 389 21.46 -23.14 4.62
N ASN A 390 21.48 -21.92 4.08
CA ASN A 390 20.26 -21.20 3.70
C ASN A 390 20.20 -20.73 2.24
N GLY A 391 21.26 -20.90 1.45
CA GLY A 391 21.28 -20.54 0.03
C GLY A 391 21.48 -19.05 -0.27
N SER A 392 21.69 -18.21 0.74
CA SER A 392 22.05 -16.79 0.50
C SER A 392 23.45 -16.67 -0.11
N LEU A 393 23.68 -15.60 -0.88
CA LEU A 393 25.01 -15.30 -1.40
C LEU A 393 25.84 -14.63 -0.29
N VAL A 394 26.95 -15.25 0.09
CA VAL A 394 27.91 -14.79 1.11
C VAL A 394 29.24 -14.34 0.52
N LYS A 395 29.40 -14.49 -0.80
CA LYS A 395 30.48 -13.93 -1.60
C LYS A 395 29.88 -13.58 -2.96
N LEU A 396 29.94 -12.31 -3.34
CA LEU A 396 29.56 -11.88 -4.67
C LEU A 396 30.38 -10.64 -5.02
N SER A 397 31.34 -10.80 -5.92
CA SER A 397 32.19 -9.72 -6.40
C SER A 397 32.43 -9.84 -7.89
N ASN A 398 32.53 -8.71 -8.57
CA ASN A 398 32.84 -8.64 -9.99
C ASN A 398 34.29 -8.17 -10.17
N SER A 399 35.13 -9.02 -10.76
CA SER A 399 36.56 -8.72 -10.97
C SER A 399 36.80 -7.63 -12.02
N GLY A 400 35.87 -7.44 -12.97
CA GLY A 400 35.96 -6.42 -14.01
C GLY A 400 35.63 -5.01 -13.50
N SER A 401 34.61 -4.87 -12.66
CA SER A 401 34.20 -3.56 -12.11
C SER A 401 34.80 -3.26 -10.73
N GLY A 402 35.31 -4.27 -10.03
CA GLY A 402 35.73 -4.17 -8.63
C GLY A 402 34.56 -4.12 -7.62
N THR A 403 33.31 -4.26 -8.07
CA THR A 403 32.13 -4.18 -7.19
C THR A 403 32.04 -5.41 -6.29
N SER A 404 31.81 -5.21 -4.99
CA SER A 404 31.39 -6.28 -4.06
C SER A 404 29.94 -6.06 -3.61
N LEU A 405 29.09 -7.05 -3.84
CA LEU A 405 27.67 -7.04 -3.48
C LEU A 405 27.36 -7.94 -2.29
N ALA A 406 28.22 -8.91 -1.97
CA ALA A 406 28.08 -9.74 -0.78
C ALA A 406 29.44 -10.19 -0.23
N LYS A 407 29.53 -10.27 1.10
CA LYS A 407 30.65 -10.88 1.83
C LYS A 407 30.13 -11.56 3.11
N LYS A 408 30.98 -12.34 3.78
CA LYS A 408 30.63 -12.98 5.05
C LYS A 408 30.16 -11.93 6.07
N GLY A 409 28.96 -12.11 6.63
CA GLY A 409 28.30 -11.14 7.53
C GLY A 409 27.39 -10.12 6.83
N ASN A 410 27.52 -9.96 5.51
CA ASN A 410 26.75 -9.06 4.66
C ASN A 410 26.15 -9.86 3.48
N PRO A 411 25.22 -10.80 3.75
CA PRO A 411 24.66 -11.64 2.71
C PRO A 411 23.61 -10.89 1.88
N ILE A 412 23.42 -11.34 0.64
CA ILE A 412 22.26 -10.95 -0.16
C ILE A 412 21.44 -12.18 -0.56
N GLY A 413 20.16 -11.96 -0.76
CA GLY A 413 19.21 -13.01 -1.11
C GLY A 413 18.90 -13.99 0.01
N LEU A 414 18.91 -13.51 1.26
CA LEU A 414 18.48 -14.31 2.40
C LEU A 414 16.95 -14.32 2.49
N LEU A 415 16.35 -15.48 2.22
CA LEU A 415 14.92 -15.73 2.39
C LEU A 415 14.59 -16.09 3.84
N SER A 416 13.51 -15.54 4.39
CA SER A 416 13.01 -15.93 5.71
C SER A 416 11.49 -15.91 5.78
N TYR A 417 10.96 -16.74 6.68
CA TYR A 417 9.54 -16.88 6.96
C TYR A 417 9.25 -16.55 8.43
N GLN A 418 8.32 -15.65 8.70
CA GLN A 418 7.94 -15.24 10.05
C GLN A 418 6.48 -15.58 10.34
N ILE A 419 6.23 -15.98 11.58
CA ILE A 419 4.89 -16.11 12.15
C ILE A 419 4.75 -15.19 13.35
N PHE A 420 3.52 -14.77 13.65
CA PHE A 420 3.19 -13.84 14.73
C PHE A 420 2.01 -14.36 15.56
N GLY A 421 2.06 -14.11 16.87
CA GLY A 421 1.05 -14.55 17.82
C GLY A 421 0.18 -13.41 18.38
N GLY A 422 -0.77 -13.75 19.23
CA GLY A 422 -1.63 -12.74 19.89
C GLY A 422 -0.86 -11.74 20.75
N ALA A 423 0.33 -12.09 21.26
CA ALA A 423 1.18 -11.16 22.01
C ALA A 423 1.73 -10.02 21.12
N ASP A 424 2.00 -10.28 19.84
CA ASP A 424 2.46 -9.26 18.90
C ASP A 424 1.36 -8.24 18.61
N TYR A 425 0.12 -8.70 18.43
CA TYR A 425 -1.03 -7.79 18.28
C TYR A 425 -1.29 -6.95 19.53
N ARG A 426 -1.16 -7.51 20.74
CA ARG A 426 -1.27 -6.72 21.98
C ARG A 426 -0.19 -5.65 22.08
N ARG A 427 1.05 -5.99 21.73
CA ARG A 427 2.16 -5.02 21.68
C ARG A 427 1.86 -3.93 20.64
N TYR A 428 1.48 -4.32 19.43
CA TYR A 428 1.17 -3.38 18.35
C TYR A 428 0.01 -2.45 18.71
N LEU A 429 -1.09 -2.97 19.27
CA LEU A 429 -2.22 -2.15 19.71
C LEU A 429 -1.81 -1.15 20.79
N LYS A 430 -0.93 -1.52 21.73
CA LYS A 430 -0.41 -0.59 22.74
C LYS A 430 0.48 0.51 22.13
N GLN A 431 1.22 0.18 21.08
CA GLN A 431 2.16 1.07 20.41
C GLN A 431 1.48 2.02 19.42
N TYR A 432 0.45 1.52 18.73
CA TYR A 432 -0.18 2.16 17.57
C TYR A 432 -1.62 2.61 17.81
N GLY A 433 -2.38 1.94 18.67
CA GLY A 433 -3.76 2.31 18.99
C GLY A 433 -3.81 3.56 19.86
N VAL A 434 -4.56 4.58 19.42
CA VAL A 434 -4.81 5.82 20.17
C VAL A 434 -6.30 6.03 20.40
N ASN A 435 -6.67 6.93 21.31
CA ASN A 435 -8.08 7.27 21.61
C ASN A 435 -8.97 6.06 21.94
N MET A 436 -8.36 4.98 22.46
CA MET A 436 -9.03 3.69 22.66
C MET A 436 -10.23 3.79 23.62
N LYS A 437 -10.27 4.76 24.55
CA LYS A 437 -11.44 4.97 25.41
C LYS A 437 -12.73 5.22 24.60
N ALA A 438 -12.63 5.97 23.51
CA ALA A 438 -13.77 6.31 22.66
C ALA A 438 -14.02 5.28 21.54
N HIS A 439 -13.00 4.51 21.17
CA HIS A 439 -12.98 3.74 19.92
C HIS A 439 -12.68 2.26 20.07
N TRP A 440 -12.45 1.76 21.30
CA TRP A 440 -12.04 0.37 21.54
C TRP A 440 -12.96 -0.66 20.89
N ASN A 441 -14.24 -0.36 20.76
CA ASN A 441 -15.21 -1.25 20.16
C ASN A 441 -14.86 -1.50 18.68
N TRP A 442 -14.89 -0.55 17.78
CA TRP A 442 -14.57 -0.92 16.39
C TRP A 442 -13.04 -1.11 16.18
N ALA A 443 -12.19 -0.42 16.93
CA ALA A 443 -10.75 -0.39 16.67
C ALA A 443 -10.00 -1.68 17.06
N ILE A 444 -10.40 -2.39 18.13
CA ILE A 444 -9.75 -3.66 18.51
C ILE A 444 -9.83 -4.71 17.38
N PRO A 445 -11.01 -5.06 16.84
CA PRO A 445 -11.14 -6.05 15.77
C PRO A 445 -10.60 -5.58 14.42
N ASP A 446 -10.40 -4.27 14.23
CA ASP A 446 -9.75 -3.70 13.02
C ASP A 446 -8.22 -3.73 13.10
N LEU A 447 -7.65 -3.31 14.22
CA LEU A 447 -6.20 -3.24 14.39
C LEU A 447 -5.58 -4.57 14.83
N THR A 448 -6.40 -5.54 15.23
CA THR A 448 -5.94 -6.84 15.73
C THR A 448 -6.75 -8.00 15.14
N LYS A 449 -6.29 -9.23 15.35
CA LYS A 449 -7.02 -10.46 15.00
C LYS A 449 -7.60 -11.11 16.26
N PRO A 450 -8.86 -10.79 16.67
CA PRO A 450 -9.46 -11.34 17.89
C PRO A 450 -9.48 -12.88 17.89
N GLY A 451 -9.07 -13.49 18.99
CA GLY A 451 -8.99 -14.95 19.12
C GLY A 451 -7.61 -15.52 18.79
N MET A 452 -6.71 -14.76 18.13
CA MET A 452 -5.31 -15.19 17.94
C MET A 452 -4.59 -15.42 19.27
N GLU A 453 -4.97 -14.73 20.34
CA GLU A 453 -4.39 -14.93 21.67
C GLU A 453 -4.73 -16.29 22.30
N ASN A 454 -5.75 -16.98 21.78
CA ASN A 454 -6.13 -18.33 22.21
C ASN A 454 -5.33 -19.41 21.47
N THR A 455 -4.51 -19.02 20.50
CA THR A 455 -3.60 -19.94 19.81
C THR A 455 -2.31 -20.11 20.60
N LYS A 456 -1.59 -21.22 20.37
CA LYS A 456 -0.24 -21.43 20.93
C LYS A 456 0.86 -20.76 20.11
N VAL A 457 0.50 -20.03 19.05
CA VAL A 457 1.45 -19.40 18.13
C VAL A 457 2.19 -18.27 18.83
N ARG A 458 3.51 -18.29 18.72
CA ARG A 458 4.42 -17.24 19.19
C ARG A 458 5.28 -16.77 18.05
N ARG A 459 5.74 -15.52 18.13
CA ARG A 459 6.65 -14.96 17.13
C ARG A 459 7.85 -15.89 16.94
N ARG A 460 8.08 -16.31 15.69
CA ARG A 460 9.24 -17.12 15.31
C ARG A 460 9.63 -16.81 13.88
N THR A 461 10.93 -16.81 13.63
CA THR A 461 11.51 -16.71 12.29
C THR A 461 12.09 -18.06 11.92
N PHE A 462 11.79 -18.53 10.72
CA PHE A 462 12.31 -19.74 10.11
C PHE A 462 13.18 -19.37 8.91
N MET A 463 14.35 -20.00 8.84
CA MET A 463 15.20 -19.96 7.65
C MET A 463 14.97 -21.23 6.84
N PRO A 464 14.87 -21.16 5.52
CA PRO A 464 14.89 -22.35 4.69
C PRO A 464 16.27 -23.01 4.76
N SER A 465 16.29 -24.31 4.52
CA SER A 465 17.50 -25.07 4.28
C SER A 465 17.77 -25.22 2.79
N LEU A 466 19.04 -25.07 2.37
CA LEU A 466 19.45 -25.38 1.00
C LEU A 466 19.47 -26.89 0.78
N LYS A 467 18.66 -27.40 -0.16
CA LYS A 467 18.56 -28.83 -0.50
C LYS A 467 19.32 -29.20 -1.76
N GLY A 468 19.55 -28.25 -2.65
CA GLY A 468 20.34 -28.46 -3.85
C GLY A 468 20.68 -27.15 -4.54
N ALA A 469 21.81 -27.14 -5.23
CA ALA A 469 22.31 -26.04 -6.02
C ALA A 469 22.81 -26.58 -7.36
N TRP A 470 22.46 -25.89 -8.44
CA TRP A 470 22.83 -26.27 -9.81
C TRP A 470 23.30 -25.05 -10.59
N SER A 471 24.19 -25.24 -11.56
CA SER A 471 24.63 -24.19 -12.49
C SER A 471 24.76 -24.72 -13.92
N ASP A 472 24.49 -23.86 -14.91
CA ASP A 472 24.78 -24.09 -16.34
C ASP A 472 25.98 -23.27 -16.83
N GLY A 473 26.78 -22.71 -15.89
CA GLY A 473 27.89 -21.81 -16.20
C GLY A 473 27.49 -20.35 -16.47
N ALA A 474 26.19 -20.04 -16.57
CA ALA A 474 25.68 -18.68 -16.76
C ALA A 474 24.68 -18.24 -15.67
N SER A 475 23.99 -19.20 -15.07
CA SER A 475 22.97 -19.02 -14.03
C SER A 475 23.13 -20.06 -12.92
N ILE A 476 22.46 -19.80 -11.80
CA ILE A 476 22.39 -20.69 -10.63
C ILE A 476 20.93 -20.94 -10.29
N ALA A 477 20.56 -22.19 -9.99
CA ALA A 477 19.27 -22.56 -9.44
C ALA A 477 19.45 -23.21 -8.06
N LEU A 478 18.69 -22.75 -7.07
CA LEU A 478 18.71 -23.23 -5.70
C LEU A 478 17.35 -23.77 -5.29
N LEU A 479 17.33 -24.97 -4.70
CA LEU A 479 16.15 -25.55 -4.07
C LEU A 479 16.20 -25.29 -2.57
N LEU A 480 15.22 -24.53 -2.07
CA LEU A 480 15.08 -24.14 -0.69
C LEU A 480 13.84 -24.80 -0.08
N GLU A 481 13.98 -25.32 1.14
CA GLU A 481 12.87 -25.96 1.86
C GLU A 481 12.79 -25.44 3.30
N LEU A 482 11.61 -25.00 3.71
CA LEU A 482 11.31 -24.62 5.09
C LEU A 482 11.04 -25.87 5.96
N PRO A 483 11.24 -25.79 7.29
CA PRO A 483 10.93 -26.91 8.17
C PRO A 483 9.49 -27.40 8.00
N LEU A 484 9.28 -28.71 7.88
CA LEU A 484 7.97 -29.33 7.60
C LEU A 484 6.82 -28.85 8.51
N GLU A 485 7.13 -28.47 9.76
CA GLU A 485 6.15 -27.90 10.69
C GLU A 485 5.50 -26.61 10.18
N THR A 486 6.23 -25.78 9.43
CA THR A 486 5.73 -24.50 8.94
C THR A 486 4.63 -24.69 7.89
N ARG A 487 4.80 -25.64 6.97
CA ARG A 487 3.76 -26.06 6.03
C ARG A 487 2.57 -26.66 6.77
N ARG A 488 2.83 -27.58 7.71
CA ARG A 488 1.78 -28.32 8.42
C ARG A 488 0.92 -27.44 9.32
N GLN A 489 1.47 -26.38 9.92
CA GLN A 489 0.78 -25.56 10.93
C GLN A 489 0.49 -24.13 10.50
N TYR A 490 1.35 -23.51 9.70
CA TYR A 490 1.33 -22.06 9.46
C TYR A 490 1.08 -21.67 8.00
N GLY A 491 1.22 -22.63 7.09
CA GLY A 491 0.88 -22.47 5.68
C GLY A 491 2.01 -21.99 4.78
N ALA A 492 3.25 -22.32 5.12
CA ALA A 492 4.39 -22.16 4.21
C ALA A 492 4.24 -23.05 2.95
N PRO A 493 4.79 -22.63 1.80
CA PRO A 493 4.80 -23.43 0.58
C PRO A 493 5.67 -24.68 0.74
N GLU A 494 5.43 -25.67 -0.12
CA GLU A 494 6.18 -26.92 -0.13
C GLU A 494 7.61 -26.75 -0.64
N GLU A 495 7.74 -26.06 -1.77
CA GLU A 495 8.99 -25.94 -2.51
C GLU A 495 9.21 -24.49 -2.89
N ILE A 496 10.44 -23.99 -2.69
CA ILE A 496 10.85 -22.64 -3.08
C ILE A 496 12.11 -22.75 -3.94
N TRP A 497 12.04 -22.23 -5.16
CA TRP A 497 13.18 -22.07 -6.05
C TRP A 497 13.69 -20.64 -6.01
N LEU A 498 15.01 -20.51 -5.96
CA LEU A 498 15.72 -19.25 -6.09
C LEU A 498 16.72 -19.36 -7.24
N GLU A 499 16.51 -18.56 -8.28
CA GLU A 499 17.36 -18.52 -9.47
C GLU A 499 18.14 -17.21 -9.49
N TYR A 500 19.42 -17.29 -9.84
CA TYR A 500 20.27 -16.14 -10.11
C TYR A 500 20.76 -16.18 -11.55
N SER A 501 20.62 -15.07 -12.26
CA SER A 501 21.21 -14.87 -13.59
C SER A 501 22.21 -13.72 -13.53
N PHE A 502 23.39 -13.94 -14.09
CA PHE A 502 24.52 -13.00 -13.99
C PHE A 502 24.59 -12.12 -15.23
N ARG A 503 24.84 -10.83 -15.02
CA ARG A 503 24.97 -9.81 -16.07
C ARG A 503 26.29 -9.07 -15.87
N GLU A 504 26.75 -8.35 -16.88
CA GLU A 504 27.99 -7.57 -16.79
C GLU A 504 27.98 -6.58 -15.60
N ASN A 505 26.86 -5.88 -15.38
CA ASN A 505 26.71 -4.84 -14.37
C ASN A 505 25.77 -5.22 -13.21
N GLY A 506 25.57 -6.51 -12.95
CA GLY A 506 24.81 -6.96 -11.78
C GLY A 506 24.24 -8.36 -11.90
N ILE A 507 23.22 -8.65 -11.10
CA ILE A 507 22.53 -9.95 -11.09
C ILE A 507 21.02 -9.75 -11.09
N ASP A 508 20.30 -10.74 -11.61
CA ASP A 508 18.86 -10.88 -11.38
C ASP A 508 18.60 -12.03 -10.43
N ALA A 509 17.61 -11.86 -9.56
CA ALA A 509 17.12 -12.92 -8.69
C ALA A 509 15.65 -13.19 -8.96
N ARG A 510 15.26 -14.45 -9.07
CA ARG A 510 13.87 -14.90 -9.23
C ARG A 510 13.54 -15.91 -8.14
N ILE A 511 12.52 -15.61 -7.35
CA ILE A 511 11.96 -16.51 -6.34
C ILE A 511 10.67 -17.07 -6.90
N SER A 512 10.52 -18.39 -6.95
CA SER A 512 9.27 -19.07 -7.30
C SER A 512 8.89 -20.01 -6.16
N TRP A 513 7.73 -19.81 -5.54
CA TRP A 513 7.16 -20.81 -4.63
C TRP A 513 5.89 -21.41 -5.22
N LYS A 514 5.61 -22.65 -4.84
CA LYS A 514 4.44 -23.39 -5.32
C LYS A 514 3.56 -23.92 -4.20
N ASP A 515 2.28 -24.03 -4.51
CA ASP A 515 1.28 -24.73 -3.72
C ASP A 515 1.25 -24.28 -2.24
N LYS A 516 1.37 -22.96 -2.01
CA LYS A 516 1.20 -22.40 -0.67
C LYS A 516 -0.24 -22.63 -0.21
N PRO A 517 -0.50 -23.33 0.91
CA PRO A 517 -1.87 -23.46 1.42
C PRO A 517 -2.34 -22.15 2.07
N ALA A 518 -3.65 -21.92 2.05
CA ALA A 518 -4.26 -20.82 2.78
C ALA A 518 -4.05 -20.97 4.30
N SER A 519 -3.75 -19.87 4.98
CA SER A 519 -3.58 -19.84 6.43
C SER A 519 -4.04 -18.51 7.00
N ARG A 520 -4.76 -18.57 8.13
CA ARG A 520 -5.16 -17.38 8.90
C ARG A 520 -4.15 -16.96 9.95
N ILE A 521 -3.19 -17.83 10.27
CA ILE A 521 -2.07 -17.48 11.15
C ILE A 521 -1.36 -16.29 10.52
N THR A 522 -1.04 -15.31 11.36
CA THR A 522 -0.33 -14.13 10.87
C THR A 522 1.08 -14.52 10.50
N GLU A 523 1.44 -14.25 9.25
CA GLU A 523 2.69 -14.67 8.64
C GLU A 523 3.29 -13.58 7.74
N ALA A 524 4.59 -13.68 7.48
CA ALA A 524 5.28 -12.85 6.52
C ALA A 524 6.48 -13.56 5.87
N PHE A 525 6.74 -13.25 4.59
CA PHE A 525 7.95 -13.67 3.88
C PHE A 525 8.85 -12.48 3.58
N TRP A 526 10.15 -12.66 3.77
CA TRP A 526 11.14 -11.60 3.55
C TRP A 526 12.28 -12.07 2.67
N PHE A 527 12.74 -11.20 1.77
CA PHE A 527 13.97 -11.37 1.00
C PHE A 527 14.93 -10.23 1.31
N SER A 528 16.08 -10.58 1.89
CA SER A 528 16.97 -9.61 2.51
C SER A 528 18.24 -9.37 1.69
N PHE A 529 18.65 -8.11 1.63
CA PHE A 529 19.88 -7.65 0.99
C PHE A 529 20.66 -6.81 1.98
N ASN A 530 21.86 -7.26 2.35
CA ASN A 530 22.77 -6.49 3.18
C ASN A 530 24.14 -6.37 2.49
N PRO A 531 24.26 -5.61 1.38
CA PRO A 531 25.53 -5.48 0.70
C PRO A 531 26.55 -4.72 1.58
N PRO A 532 27.85 -5.00 1.42
CA PRO A 532 28.88 -4.34 2.20
C PRO A 532 29.11 -2.90 1.72
N VAL A 533 28.46 -1.96 2.38
CA VAL A 533 28.57 -0.51 2.12
C VAL A 533 29.39 0.19 3.20
N SER A 534 30.11 1.26 2.86
CA SER A 534 30.92 2.04 3.82
C SER A 534 30.04 2.95 4.67
N ASP A 535 29.11 3.67 4.03
CA ASP A 535 28.12 4.49 4.71
C ASP A 535 26.74 3.82 4.71
N THR A 536 26.26 3.35 5.86
CA THR A 536 24.93 2.75 5.94
C THR A 536 23.79 3.77 5.88
N GLU A 537 24.06 5.07 5.99
CA GLU A 537 23.01 6.10 6.03
C GLU A 537 22.62 6.64 4.64
N SER A 538 23.44 6.36 3.62
CA SER A 538 23.23 6.77 2.21
C SER A 538 22.22 5.90 1.43
N TRP A 539 21.41 5.08 2.10
CA TRP A 539 20.31 4.38 1.47
C TRP A 539 19.13 5.32 1.19
N CYS A 540 18.54 5.17 0.01
CA CYS A 540 17.36 5.88 -0.45
C CYS A 540 16.26 4.90 -0.86
N LEU A 541 15.04 5.19 -0.41
CA LEU A 541 13.81 4.60 -0.90
C LEU A 541 13.41 5.31 -2.20
N LEU A 542 13.07 4.56 -3.25
CA LEU A 542 12.55 5.14 -4.49
C LEU A 542 11.03 5.20 -4.43
N LYS A 543 10.47 6.39 -4.33
CA LYS A 543 9.02 6.65 -4.23
C LYS A 543 8.60 7.61 -5.32
N MET A 544 7.72 7.16 -6.23
CA MET A 544 7.14 7.99 -7.28
C MET A 544 8.17 8.81 -8.09
N GLY A 545 9.32 8.19 -8.40
CA GLY A 545 10.41 8.85 -9.14
C GLY A 545 11.28 9.81 -8.31
N ARG A 546 11.16 9.79 -6.98
CA ARG A 546 11.96 10.57 -6.03
C ARG A 546 12.75 9.64 -5.10
N GLN A 547 13.84 10.15 -4.57
CA GLN A 547 14.64 9.49 -3.53
C GLN A 547 14.21 10.03 -2.17
N VAL A 548 13.99 9.16 -1.21
CA VAL A 548 13.62 9.53 0.16
C VAL A 548 14.48 8.72 1.13
N SER A 549 15.19 9.39 2.03
CA SER A 549 15.95 8.70 3.06
C SER A 549 15.01 8.01 4.08
N PRO A 550 15.27 6.76 4.47
CA PRO A 550 14.53 6.08 5.54
C PRO A 550 14.80 6.68 6.93
N LEU A 551 15.73 7.63 7.06
CA LEU A 551 16.05 8.32 8.31
C LEU A 551 15.33 9.67 8.43
N GLU A 552 14.82 10.23 7.32
CA GLU A 552 14.16 11.54 7.27
C GLU A 552 12.63 11.48 7.51
N ILE A 553 12.18 10.52 8.31
CA ILE A 553 10.75 10.31 8.57
C ILE A 553 10.37 10.89 9.93
N VAL A 554 9.27 11.66 9.96
CA VAL A 554 8.74 12.26 11.20
C VAL A 554 8.47 11.21 12.28
N SER A 555 8.54 11.62 13.53
CA SER A 555 8.14 10.77 14.65
C SER A 555 6.67 10.34 14.49
N ASN A 556 6.35 9.11 14.88
CA ASN A 556 5.05 8.47 14.62
C ASN A 556 4.64 8.39 13.13
N GLY A 557 5.54 8.73 12.20
CA GLY A 557 5.40 8.38 10.79
C GLY A 557 5.77 6.92 10.53
N GLN A 558 5.70 6.50 9.28
CA GLN A 558 6.04 5.13 8.89
C GLN A 558 7.55 4.94 8.82
N ARG A 559 8.21 4.54 9.91
CA ARG A 559 9.66 4.24 9.98
C ARG A 559 10.01 2.76 9.72
N ASN A 560 9.01 1.88 9.60
CA ASN A 560 9.22 0.43 9.68
C ASN A 560 9.06 -0.30 8.35
N LEU A 561 8.15 0.15 7.49
CA LEU A 561 7.79 -0.56 6.26
C LEU A 561 7.32 0.43 5.20
N HIS A 562 7.92 0.45 4.02
CA HIS A 562 7.62 1.47 3.02
C HIS A 562 7.16 0.84 1.71
N GLY A 563 6.27 1.55 1.01
CA GLY A 563 6.01 1.33 -0.40
C GLY A 563 7.17 1.88 -1.24
N VAL A 564 7.68 1.07 -2.16
CA VAL A 564 8.74 1.46 -3.10
C VAL A 564 8.41 1.07 -4.53
N ASN A 565 8.80 1.95 -5.46
CA ASN A 565 8.71 1.72 -6.89
C ASN A 565 9.79 2.55 -7.63
N PRO A 566 10.80 1.92 -8.26
CA PRO A 566 10.94 0.46 -8.45
C PRO A 566 11.57 -0.28 -7.26
N GLY A 567 12.22 0.40 -6.32
CA GLY A 567 12.94 -0.26 -5.23
C GLY A 567 13.77 0.70 -4.40
N ILE A 568 15.05 0.38 -4.21
CA ILE A 568 15.98 1.13 -3.36
C ILE A 568 17.27 1.44 -4.10
N LEU A 569 17.96 2.47 -3.63
CA LEU A 569 19.21 2.97 -4.17
C LEU A 569 20.18 3.20 -3.00
N PHE A 570 21.40 2.71 -3.14
CA PHE A 570 22.54 3.13 -2.35
C PHE A 570 23.47 3.95 -3.23
N LYS A 571 23.96 5.10 -2.75
CA LYS A 571 24.90 5.92 -3.49
C LYS A 571 25.94 6.55 -2.57
N GLU A 572 27.21 6.23 -2.81
CA GLU A 572 28.36 6.79 -2.09
C GLU A 572 29.50 7.07 -3.08
N GLY A 573 29.84 8.35 -3.27
CA GLY A 573 30.83 8.76 -4.27
C GLY A 573 30.45 8.28 -5.69
N LYS A 574 31.30 7.42 -6.27
CA LYS A 574 31.06 6.78 -7.58
C LYS A 574 30.35 5.42 -7.49
N GLN A 575 30.23 4.83 -6.30
CA GLN A 575 29.55 3.57 -6.11
C GLN A 575 28.04 3.81 -6.06
N GLU A 576 27.32 3.09 -6.91
CA GLU A 576 25.86 3.13 -6.94
C GLU A 576 25.33 1.70 -6.98
N VAL A 577 24.50 1.31 -6.01
CA VAL A 577 23.84 0.00 -6.03
C VAL A 577 22.33 0.22 -6.08
N ARG A 578 21.69 -0.32 -7.11
CA ARG A 578 20.23 -0.32 -7.25
C ARG A 578 19.69 -1.71 -7.04
N ILE A 579 18.66 -1.82 -6.21
CA ILE A 579 17.90 -3.05 -6.03
C ILE A 579 16.46 -2.75 -6.38
N ASN A 580 16.06 -3.10 -7.59
CA ASN A 580 14.68 -2.99 -8.05
C ASN A 580 13.92 -4.23 -7.62
N SER A 581 12.72 -4.06 -7.07
CA SER A 581 11.77 -5.14 -6.85
C SER A 581 10.65 -5.03 -7.88
N LEU A 582 10.57 -5.99 -8.80
CA LEU A 582 9.58 -5.91 -9.87
C LEU A 582 8.18 -6.27 -9.36
N ASP A 583 8.09 -7.17 -8.39
CA ASP A 583 6.82 -7.81 -8.05
C ASP A 583 6.40 -7.62 -6.57
N ALA A 584 7.33 -7.31 -5.66
CA ALA A 584 7.01 -6.89 -4.29
C ALA A 584 7.04 -5.36 -4.19
N ALA A 585 6.15 -4.79 -3.39
CA ALA A 585 6.03 -3.33 -3.22
C ALA A 585 6.65 -2.82 -1.92
N LEU A 586 6.95 -3.71 -0.97
CA LEU A 586 7.25 -3.33 0.40
C LEU A 586 8.69 -3.64 0.79
N VAL A 587 9.33 -2.70 1.48
CA VAL A 587 10.68 -2.86 2.04
C VAL A 587 10.76 -2.31 3.47
N ALA A 588 11.44 -3.04 4.34
CA ALA A 588 11.76 -2.62 5.71
C ALA A 588 13.27 -2.34 5.80
N PRO A 589 13.69 -1.12 6.20
CA PRO A 589 15.08 -0.79 6.44
C PRO A 589 15.57 -1.37 7.78
N GLY A 590 16.82 -1.81 7.81
CA GLY A 590 17.54 -2.32 8.98
C GLY A 590 17.14 -3.72 9.44
N ARG A 591 15.84 -4.03 9.55
CA ARG A 591 15.37 -5.40 9.85
C ARG A 591 13.93 -5.62 9.42
N PRO A 592 13.47 -6.88 9.26
CA PRO A 592 12.04 -7.19 9.15
C PRO A 592 11.23 -6.63 10.33
N ARG A 593 10.27 -5.72 10.06
CA ARG A 593 9.40 -5.09 11.09
C ARG A 593 7.93 -5.14 10.70
N ILE A 594 7.23 -6.18 11.13
CA ILE A 594 5.76 -6.31 11.09
C ILE A 594 5.25 -6.39 12.53
N LEU A 595 4.09 -5.77 12.81
CA LEU A 595 3.49 -5.68 14.15
C LEU A 595 4.43 -5.06 15.20
N GLU A 596 5.12 -4.00 14.80
CA GLU A 596 5.98 -3.16 15.63
C GLU A 596 5.75 -1.69 15.28
N PHE A 597 5.64 -0.82 16.28
CA PHE A 597 5.50 0.63 16.12
C PHE A 597 6.07 1.40 17.34
N ASP A 598 7.31 1.12 17.71
CA ASP A 598 7.97 1.75 18.87
C ASP A 598 8.53 3.17 18.60
N GLY A 599 8.43 3.64 17.36
CA GLY A 599 8.91 4.97 16.95
C GLY A 599 10.42 5.04 16.77
N SER A 600 11.18 3.94 16.90
CA SER A 600 12.62 3.96 16.70
C SER A 600 12.98 4.21 15.23
N GLN A 601 14.14 4.81 14.99
CA GLN A 601 14.75 4.81 13.66
C GLN A 601 15.25 3.39 13.33
N PRO A 602 15.36 3.03 12.03
CA PRO A 602 15.98 1.78 11.62
C PRO A 602 17.51 1.82 11.83
N ASP A 603 18.09 0.72 12.30
CA ASP A 603 19.54 0.53 12.26
C ASP A 603 19.94 0.05 10.87
N MET A 604 20.46 0.97 10.06
CA MET A 604 20.75 0.71 8.65
C MET A 604 21.85 -0.33 8.41
N LYS A 605 22.62 -0.72 9.43
CA LYS A 605 23.64 -1.78 9.34
C LYS A 605 23.05 -3.16 9.05
N GLY A 606 21.75 -3.37 9.33
CA GLY A 606 21.09 -4.64 9.07
C GLY A 606 20.63 -4.85 7.62
N GLY A 607 20.78 -3.83 6.76
CA GLY A 607 20.45 -3.91 5.34
C GLY A 607 18.99 -3.60 5.03
N MET A 608 18.47 -4.16 3.94
CA MET A 608 17.16 -3.84 3.38
C MET A 608 16.36 -5.12 3.12
N HIS A 609 15.12 -5.18 3.61
CA HIS A 609 14.33 -6.42 3.66
C HIS A 609 13.02 -6.26 2.92
N PHE A 610 12.89 -6.89 1.75
CA PHE A 610 11.65 -6.82 0.96
C PHE A 610 10.62 -7.79 1.51
N CYS A 611 9.43 -7.29 1.83
CA CYS A 611 8.29 -8.11 2.25
C CYS A 611 7.60 -8.69 1.00
N LEU A 612 7.76 -9.99 0.78
CA LEU A 612 7.17 -10.70 -0.36
C LEU A 612 5.68 -10.97 -0.15
N TYR A 613 5.29 -11.24 1.09
CA TYR A 613 3.91 -11.51 1.49
C TYR A 613 3.73 -11.20 2.98
N ASN A 614 2.57 -10.69 3.37
CA ASN A 614 2.09 -10.70 4.75
C ASN A 614 0.56 -10.66 4.82
N ASN A 615 -0.05 -11.16 5.89
CA ASN A 615 -1.51 -11.08 6.09
C ASN A 615 -1.87 -10.41 7.43
N MET A 616 -1.11 -9.38 7.84
CA MET A 616 -1.20 -8.87 9.20
C MET A 616 -2.50 -8.11 9.50
N TYR A 617 -3.03 -7.37 8.51
CA TYR A 617 -4.04 -6.34 8.77
C TYR A 617 -5.44 -6.82 8.44
N PRO A 618 -6.31 -6.91 9.45
CA PRO A 618 -7.62 -7.51 9.28
C PRO A 618 -8.72 -6.54 8.92
N THR A 619 -8.49 -5.23 8.80
CA THR A 619 -9.57 -4.29 8.43
C THR A 619 -10.18 -4.67 7.07
N ASN A 620 -9.48 -4.39 5.96
CA ASN A 620 -10.01 -4.57 4.61
C ASN A 620 -9.04 -5.28 3.64
N PHE A 621 -8.15 -6.15 4.14
CA PHE A 621 -7.16 -6.85 3.31
C PHE A 621 -7.33 -8.36 3.34
N PRO A 622 -6.88 -9.07 2.29
CA PRO A 622 -6.77 -10.53 2.30
C PRO A 622 -6.09 -11.07 3.56
N LEU A 623 -6.83 -11.91 4.28
CA LEU A 623 -6.35 -12.56 5.51
C LEU A 623 -5.57 -13.84 5.26
N TRP A 624 -5.63 -14.37 4.03
CA TRP A 624 -4.87 -15.51 3.57
C TRP A 624 -4.58 -15.38 2.08
N PHE A 625 -3.48 -15.98 1.67
CA PHE A 625 -3.10 -16.17 0.28
C PHE A 625 -2.74 -17.65 0.09
N GLU A 626 -3.17 -18.21 -1.03
CA GLU A 626 -2.87 -19.56 -1.44
C GLU A 626 -2.45 -19.64 -2.89
N GLY A 627 -1.74 -20.71 -3.21
CA GLY A 627 -1.20 -21.00 -4.53
C GLY A 627 0.19 -20.41 -4.75
N ASP A 628 0.47 -20.16 -6.01
CA ASP A 628 1.80 -19.87 -6.52
C ASP A 628 2.11 -18.37 -6.49
N ALA A 629 3.36 -18.01 -6.26
CA ALA A 629 3.83 -16.65 -6.49
C ALA A 629 5.26 -16.61 -6.99
N VAL A 630 5.58 -15.51 -7.66
CA VAL A 630 6.93 -15.19 -8.15
C VAL A 630 7.33 -13.79 -7.74
N PHE A 631 8.61 -13.64 -7.41
CA PHE A 631 9.21 -12.34 -7.10
C PHE A 631 10.53 -12.19 -7.81
N ARG A 632 10.65 -11.13 -8.62
CA ARG A 632 11.87 -10.81 -9.35
C ARG A 632 12.54 -9.56 -8.82
N PHE A 633 13.86 -9.61 -8.75
CA PHE A 633 14.72 -8.52 -8.34
C PHE A 633 15.81 -8.30 -9.37
N GLU A 634 16.13 -7.03 -9.62
CA GLU A 634 17.26 -6.63 -10.43
C GLU A 634 18.23 -5.89 -9.52
N ILE A 635 19.44 -6.43 -9.36
CA ILE A 635 20.52 -5.82 -8.60
C ILE A 635 21.52 -5.30 -9.62
N ARG A 636 21.79 -3.99 -9.61
CA ARG A 636 22.69 -3.31 -10.54
C ARG A 636 23.73 -2.52 -9.75
N SER A 637 24.96 -2.49 -10.24
CA SER A 637 26.08 -1.86 -9.57
C SER A 637 27.14 -1.33 -10.52
#